data_AF-A0A930F453-F1
#
_entry.id   AF-A0A930F453-F1
#
_cell.length_a   1.000
_cell.length_b   1.000
_cell.length_c   1.000
_cell.angle_alpha   90.00
_cell.angle_beta   90.00
_cell.angle_gamma   90.00
#
_symmetry.space_group_name_H-M   'P 1'
#
loop_
_entity.id
_entity.type
_entity.pdbx_description
1 polymer ?
#
loop_
_entity_poly.entity_id
_entity_poly.type
_entity_poly.pdbx_seq_one_letter_code
_entity_poly.pdbx_strand_id
1 'polypeptide(L)'
;MLVPFVGCKKKVTDTMTNGEWLTELTTQAGITYYQQEEPYFLNITSNSPYFTVVQSSVEWELLNPSKAFNPSATLTREMVAYTLMNLISRTHEGLSDTIKDLQDCSYPDQVKAAVASGLMSLDERQRFRPKDEISKEEAFGYLAQVIDIVNNRKFTDTQTTVQLKDDVQFADDEPKQFDEEGLTALFESDSSIRNGMYIVYDDTYYRVVNCEYTNQGILTTLEQVNMEDVIEQFDIQGGTDLEFNHAKIVDGNGNVVQEGTEQSHSLSLMSTSLINHTFDINGFRIALKGTTSSLHAEVSKQLQVGGLLYANAALDNLHIQYKWDKDEDRIQYGYLKADFTTSENIGLRNGMYKELYGDFSKLNPKDFISTVQNIFQTKQEVITDTITLCTVKIPMPNAPMVSVVMKLNLNIYATGKAELSFVQNHVLGCEIRNGNMRSISDHSKKATASIRAETGITLGTNLALHAFNQNIMDAEIDAGAKGYFHTKTYLYNEEGKAEPFDIDVQPDLVEELSEGNPDIKVCTELNAYWLCNLKLNSSNSLAGRFGFSKNIPILSESNAPLFPKGKVTYENWMSVDHCSCEDREKVPNVEAIQVKKRITLKDYSLISGVGGSTRIQLTGLPEGYTVEDLIYISKNTDIAEVSSAGEVIGKKSGGTDIVIQTKDKKHLVHCHILVVEINRK
;
A
#
# COMPACT_ATOMS: atom_id res chain seq x y z
N MET A 1 26.01 -9.36 -62.47
CA MET A 1 26.35 -8.78 -61.16
C MET A 1 25.42 -9.43 -60.15
N LEU A 2 26.00 -10.18 -59.20
CA LEU A 2 25.27 -11.06 -58.29
C LEU A 2 24.33 -10.27 -57.37
N VAL A 3 23.06 -10.66 -57.33
CA VAL A 3 22.11 -10.29 -56.26
C VAL A 3 22.31 -11.33 -55.14
N PRO A 4 22.66 -10.93 -53.92
CA PRO A 4 22.95 -11.88 -52.86
C PRO A 4 21.65 -12.51 -52.36
N PHE A 5 21.70 -13.84 -52.19
CA PHE A 5 20.76 -14.62 -51.41
C PHE A 5 20.60 -14.03 -50.01
N VAL A 6 19.45 -13.42 -49.72
CA VAL A 6 18.98 -13.25 -48.34
C VAL A 6 18.39 -14.58 -47.94
N GLY A 7 19.22 -15.43 -47.35
CA GLY A 7 18.76 -16.66 -46.71
C GLY A 7 17.71 -16.32 -45.65
N CYS A 8 16.56 -16.98 -45.71
CA CYS A 8 15.59 -17.05 -44.64
C CYS A 8 16.28 -17.53 -43.35
N LYS A 9 16.70 -16.59 -42.49
CA LYS A 9 16.84 -16.87 -41.07
C LYS A 9 15.42 -16.97 -40.51
N LYS A 10 14.98 -18.19 -40.20
CA LYS A 10 13.87 -18.41 -39.26
C LYS A 10 14.19 -17.63 -37.98
N LYS A 11 13.51 -16.51 -37.73
CA LYS A 11 13.31 -16.00 -36.39
C LYS A 11 12.13 -16.78 -35.83
N VAL A 12 12.41 -17.86 -35.11
CA VAL A 12 11.54 -18.30 -34.02
C VAL A 12 12.14 -17.61 -32.79
N THR A 13 11.75 -16.36 -32.52
CA THR A 13 10.62 -15.90 -31.68
C THR A 13 10.69 -16.47 -30.28
N ASP A 14 10.68 -15.61 -29.28
CA ASP A 14 10.54 -15.93 -27.86
C ASP A 14 9.26 -16.78 -27.69
N THR A 15 9.39 -18.10 -27.58
CA THR A 15 8.30 -19.07 -27.41
C THR A 15 8.15 -19.43 -25.95
N MET A 16 6.96 -19.87 -25.53
CA MET A 16 6.72 -20.36 -24.17
C MET A 16 6.13 -21.78 -24.17
N THR A 17 6.19 -22.43 -23.02
CA THR A 17 5.57 -23.72 -22.76
C THR A 17 4.10 -23.58 -22.33
N ASN A 18 3.32 -24.66 -22.40
CA ASN A 18 1.94 -24.67 -21.90
C ASN A 18 1.86 -24.36 -20.39
N GLY A 19 2.85 -24.79 -19.60
CA GLY A 19 2.92 -24.51 -18.18
C GLY A 19 3.13 -23.02 -17.90
N GLU A 20 4.08 -22.37 -18.58
CA GLU A 20 4.31 -20.92 -18.48
C GLU A 20 3.08 -20.11 -18.95
N TRP A 21 2.42 -20.57 -20.02
CA TRP A 21 1.19 -19.96 -20.51
C TRP A 21 0.07 -19.99 -19.47
N LEU A 22 -0.20 -21.16 -18.87
CA LEU A 22 -1.22 -21.28 -17.83
C LEU A 22 -0.87 -20.45 -16.59
N THR A 23 0.41 -20.39 -16.20
CA THR A 23 0.85 -19.51 -15.11
C THR A 23 0.48 -18.06 -15.41
N GLU A 24 0.78 -17.55 -16.61
CA GLU A 24 0.45 -16.16 -16.95
C GLU A 24 -1.06 -15.94 -17.03
N LEU A 25 -1.78 -16.82 -17.72
CA LEU A 25 -3.23 -16.73 -17.90
C LEU A 25 -3.94 -16.72 -16.55
N THR A 26 -3.66 -17.70 -15.70
CA THR A 26 -4.31 -17.81 -14.38
C THR A 26 -3.94 -16.64 -13.47
N THR A 27 -2.70 -16.16 -13.52
CA THR A 27 -2.26 -14.97 -12.77
C THR A 27 -3.03 -13.72 -13.19
N GLN A 28 -3.08 -13.42 -14.49
CA GLN A 28 -3.79 -12.24 -15.00
C GLN A 28 -5.32 -12.34 -14.84
N ALA A 29 -5.87 -13.56 -14.88
CA ALA A 29 -7.29 -13.80 -14.67
C ALA A 29 -7.71 -13.80 -13.19
N GLY A 30 -6.77 -13.83 -12.24
CA GLY A 30 -7.05 -13.93 -10.80
C GLY A 30 -7.48 -15.33 -10.35
N ILE A 31 -7.07 -16.38 -11.06
CA ILE A 31 -7.38 -17.80 -10.80
C ILE A 31 -6.19 -18.44 -10.05
N THR A 32 -5.99 -18.05 -8.80
CA THR A 32 -4.76 -18.39 -8.05
C THR A 32 -4.94 -19.50 -7.01
N TYR A 33 -6.13 -20.10 -6.93
CA TYR A 33 -6.48 -21.07 -5.89
C TYR A 33 -7.09 -22.33 -6.49
N TYR A 34 -6.93 -23.44 -5.77
CA TYR A 34 -7.58 -24.71 -6.02
C TYR A 34 -8.10 -25.29 -4.70
N GLN A 35 -9.05 -26.22 -4.76
CA GLN A 35 -9.66 -26.88 -3.61
C GLN A 35 -9.19 -28.33 -3.47
N GLN A 36 -9.04 -29.05 -4.58
CA GLN A 36 -8.70 -30.47 -4.57
C GLN A 36 -7.18 -30.68 -4.52
N GLU A 37 -6.69 -31.30 -3.44
CA GLU A 37 -5.27 -31.64 -3.31
C GLU A 37 -4.86 -32.88 -4.13
N GLU A 38 -5.82 -33.74 -4.50
CA GLU A 38 -5.55 -34.89 -5.35
C GLU A 38 -5.30 -34.47 -6.81
N PRO A 39 -4.18 -34.90 -7.44
CA PRO A 39 -3.85 -34.49 -8.81
C PRO A 39 -4.91 -34.91 -9.83
N TYR A 40 -5.42 -33.97 -10.62
CA TYR A 40 -6.31 -34.29 -11.76
C TYR A 40 -5.58 -35.00 -12.91
N PHE A 41 -4.26 -34.78 -13.04
CA PHE A 41 -3.42 -35.42 -14.03
C PHE A 41 -2.31 -36.24 -13.35
N LEU A 42 -2.28 -37.55 -13.61
CA LEU A 42 -1.31 -38.47 -12.99
C LEU A 42 0.16 -38.10 -13.27
N ASN A 43 0.44 -37.45 -14.39
CA ASN A 43 1.78 -36.99 -14.77
C ASN A 43 2.20 -35.66 -14.11
N ILE A 44 1.33 -35.04 -13.31
CA ILE A 44 1.55 -33.73 -12.69
C ILE A 44 1.31 -33.86 -11.19
N THR A 45 2.32 -34.34 -10.48
CA THR A 45 2.27 -34.54 -9.02
C THR A 45 2.38 -33.21 -8.27
N SER A 46 2.07 -33.21 -6.97
CA SER A 46 2.22 -32.06 -6.05
C SER A 46 3.61 -31.42 -6.01
N ASN A 47 4.66 -32.16 -6.37
CA ASN A 47 6.04 -31.64 -6.46
C ASN A 47 6.33 -30.86 -7.76
N SER A 48 5.39 -30.82 -8.72
CA SER A 48 5.57 -30.10 -9.97
C SER A 48 5.48 -28.58 -9.74
N PRO A 49 6.35 -27.76 -10.35
CA PRO A 49 6.22 -26.30 -10.27
C PRO A 49 4.92 -25.79 -10.91
N TYR A 50 4.27 -26.60 -11.75
CA TYR A 50 2.98 -26.27 -12.38
C TYR A 50 1.78 -26.91 -11.70
N PHE A 51 1.95 -27.58 -10.55
CA PHE A 51 0.86 -28.29 -9.89
C PHE A 51 -0.32 -27.36 -9.58
N THR A 52 -0.05 -26.27 -8.85
CA THR A 52 -1.07 -25.29 -8.43
C THR A 52 -1.85 -24.72 -9.63
N VAL A 53 -1.14 -24.29 -10.68
CA VAL A 53 -1.79 -23.65 -11.85
C VAL A 53 -2.58 -24.65 -12.69
N VAL A 54 -2.19 -25.92 -12.69
CA VAL A 54 -2.94 -26.97 -13.40
C VAL A 54 -4.19 -27.36 -12.61
N GLN A 55 -4.10 -27.53 -11.29
CA GLN A 55 -5.26 -27.82 -10.45
C GLN A 55 -6.30 -26.70 -10.57
N SER A 56 -5.88 -25.44 -10.42
CA SER A 56 -6.80 -24.30 -10.54
C SER A 56 -7.39 -24.19 -11.95
N SER A 57 -6.61 -24.46 -13.00
CA SER A 57 -7.09 -24.47 -14.38
C SER A 57 -8.13 -25.55 -14.66
N VAL A 58 -8.05 -26.72 -14.02
CA VAL A 58 -9.08 -27.77 -14.16
C VAL A 58 -10.36 -27.38 -13.42
N GLU A 59 -10.24 -26.90 -12.19
CA GLU A 59 -11.39 -26.49 -11.37
C GLU A 59 -12.15 -25.32 -12.01
N TRP A 60 -11.44 -24.39 -12.65
CA TRP A 60 -12.04 -23.29 -13.43
C TRP A 60 -12.46 -23.68 -14.86
N GLU A 61 -12.39 -24.97 -15.21
CA GLU A 61 -12.74 -25.55 -16.52
C GLU A 61 -11.93 -24.98 -17.71
N LEU A 62 -10.78 -24.36 -17.44
CA LEU A 62 -9.84 -23.98 -18.51
C LEU A 62 -9.26 -25.22 -19.17
N LEU A 63 -9.04 -26.28 -18.38
CA LEU A 63 -8.60 -27.60 -18.81
C LEU A 63 -9.64 -28.66 -18.51
N ASN A 64 -9.82 -29.60 -19.43
CA ASN A 64 -10.63 -30.80 -19.23
C ASN A 64 -9.71 -31.98 -18.87
N PRO A 65 -9.89 -32.63 -17.70
CA PRO A 65 -9.02 -33.72 -17.25
C PRO A 65 -9.08 -34.96 -18.15
N SER A 66 -10.12 -35.10 -18.98
CA SER A 66 -10.23 -36.18 -19.98
C SER A 66 -9.29 -36.00 -21.17
N LYS A 67 -8.68 -34.83 -21.35
CA LYS A 67 -7.72 -34.53 -22.43
C LYS A 67 -6.31 -34.46 -21.86
N ALA A 68 -5.38 -35.21 -22.45
CA ALA A 68 -4.00 -35.23 -22.01
C ALA A 68 -3.39 -33.81 -22.03
N PHE A 69 -2.69 -33.45 -20.95
CA PHE A 69 -2.01 -32.17 -20.82
C PHE A 69 -0.52 -32.37 -20.47
N ASN A 70 0.35 -31.67 -21.19
CA ASN A 70 1.79 -31.66 -20.95
C ASN A 70 2.27 -30.22 -20.74
N PRO A 71 2.65 -29.82 -19.51
CA PRO A 71 3.08 -28.47 -19.22
C PRO A 71 4.41 -28.10 -19.91
N SER A 72 5.26 -29.08 -20.22
CA SER A 72 6.57 -28.83 -20.86
C SER A 72 6.51 -28.77 -22.39
N ALA A 73 5.35 -29.04 -23.00
CA ALA A 73 5.19 -28.91 -24.45
C ALA A 73 5.13 -27.43 -24.86
N THR A 74 5.67 -27.12 -26.05
CA THR A 74 5.61 -25.78 -26.64
C THR A 74 4.16 -25.33 -26.83
N LEU A 75 3.90 -24.06 -26.54
CA LEU A 75 2.58 -23.46 -26.71
C LEU A 75 2.19 -23.39 -28.19
N THR A 76 0.99 -23.87 -28.49
CA THR A 76 0.42 -23.89 -29.84
C THR A 76 -0.76 -22.94 -29.95
N ARG A 77 -1.09 -22.52 -31.18
CA ARG A 77 -2.25 -21.66 -31.46
C ARG A 77 -3.57 -22.27 -30.96
N GLU A 78 -3.77 -23.58 -31.10
CA GLU A 78 -5.01 -24.22 -30.62
C GLU A 78 -5.10 -24.27 -29.09
N MET A 79 -3.97 -24.37 -28.37
CA MET A 79 -3.97 -24.36 -26.91
C MET A 79 -4.38 -22.98 -26.39
N VAL A 80 -3.88 -21.91 -27.01
CA VAL A 80 -4.29 -20.53 -26.70
C VAL A 80 -5.78 -20.35 -26.94
N ALA A 81 -6.30 -20.74 -28.11
CA ALA A 81 -7.74 -20.69 -28.39
C ALA A 81 -8.54 -21.50 -27.36
N TYR A 82 -8.10 -22.73 -27.05
CA TYR A 82 -8.77 -23.62 -26.11
C TYR A 82 -8.92 -22.98 -24.72
N THR A 83 -7.82 -22.52 -24.14
CA THR A 83 -7.84 -21.97 -22.77
C THR A 83 -8.56 -20.63 -22.68
N LEU A 84 -8.38 -19.74 -23.67
CA LEU A 84 -9.02 -18.41 -23.67
C LEU A 84 -10.52 -18.49 -23.89
N MET A 85 -10.98 -19.38 -24.77
CA MET A 85 -12.41 -19.50 -25.04
C MET A 85 -13.18 -20.14 -23.87
N ASN A 86 -12.54 -21.06 -23.14
CA ASN A 86 -13.11 -21.59 -21.89
C ASN A 86 -13.14 -20.50 -20.80
N LEU A 87 -12.13 -19.64 -20.71
CA LEU A 87 -12.11 -18.53 -19.75
C LEU A 87 -13.33 -17.61 -19.94
N ILE A 88 -13.69 -17.27 -21.17
CA ILE A 88 -14.87 -16.41 -21.44
C ILE A 88 -16.21 -17.15 -21.47
N SER A 89 -16.23 -18.48 -21.31
CA SER A 89 -17.41 -19.35 -21.44
C SER A 89 -18.16 -19.23 -22.78
N ARG A 90 -17.47 -18.88 -23.87
CA ARG A 90 -18.06 -18.85 -25.22
C ARG A 90 -17.57 -20.05 -26.02
N THR A 91 -18.17 -21.21 -25.77
CA THR A 91 -17.81 -22.44 -26.50
C THR A 91 -18.69 -22.70 -27.72
N HIS A 92 -19.82 -21.98 -27.88
CA HIS A 92 -20.88 -22.32 -28.84
C HIS A 92 -21.43 -21.14 -29.68
N GLU A 93 -20.76 -19.99 -29.71
CA GLU A 93 -21.19 -18.84 -30.52
C GLU A 93 -20.54 -18.84 -31.91
N GLY A 94 -21.35 -19.05 -32.94
CA GLY A 94 -21.00 -18.82 -34.34
C GLY A 94 -20.43 -20.02 -35.10
N LEU A 95 -21.18 -20.52 -36.08
CA LEU A 95 -20.71 -21.50 -37.05
C LEU A 95 -19.80 -20.80 -38.06
N SER A 96 -18.48 -21.00 -37.94
CA SER A 96 -17.58 -20.80 -39.07
C SER A 96 -17.25 -22.15 -39.71
N ASP A 97 -18.04 -22.54 -40.71
CA ASP A 97 -17.78 -23.73 -41.55
C ASP A 97 -16.64 -23.49 -42.57
N THR A 98 -15.86 -22.41 -42.41
CA THR A 98 -14.84 -21.98 -43.38
C THR A 98 -13.41 -22.41 -43.02
N ILE A 99 -13.19 -22.96 -41.82
CA ILE A 99 -11.85 -23.37 -41.34
C ILE A 99 -11.44 -24.70 -41.99
N LYS A 100 -10.50 -24.66 -42.95
CA LYS A 100 -10.16 -25.83 -43.78
C LYS A 100 -9.39 -26.93 -43.05
N ASP A 101 -8.64 -26.60 -42.01
CA ASP A 101 -7.79 -27.52 -41.25
C ASP A 101 -8.37 -27.88 -39.88
N LEU A 102 -9.69 -27.71 -39.70
CA LEU A 102 -10.37 -27.99 -38.44
C LEU A 102 -10.25 -29.45 -37.98
N GLN A 103 -10.18 -30.40 -38.93
CA GLN A 103 -9.99 -31.83 -38.65
C GLN A 103 -8.66 -32.13 -37.93
N ASP A 104 -7.68 -31.23 -38.03
CA ASP A 104 -6.38 -31.36 -37.38
C ASP A 104 -6.39 -30.78 -35.94
N CYS A 105 -7.49 -30.14 -35.52
CA CYS A 105 -7.64 -29.50 -34.21
C CYS A 105 -8.03 -30.51 -33.12
N SER A 106 -7.36 -30.43 -31.98
CA SER A 106 -7.76 -31.17 -30.76
C SER A 106 -8.96 -30.52 -30.04
N TYR A 107 -9.25 -29.25 -30.35
CA TYR A 107 -10.26 -28.40 -29.68
C TYR A 107 -11.12 -27.63 -30.71
N PRO A 108 -11.89 -28.32 -31.56
CA PRO A 108 -12.54 -27.71 -32.71
C PRO A 108 -13.56 -26.61 -32.34
N ASP A 109 -14.31 -26.79 -31.25
CA ASP A 109 -15.34 -25.82 -30.84
C ASP A 109 -14.74 -24.50 -30.36
N GLN A 110 -13.69 -24.56 -29.53
CA GLN A 110 -12.97 -23.38 -29.08
C GLN A 110 -12.26 -22.67 -30.25
N VAL A 111 -11.70 -23.41 -31.20
CA VAL A 111 -11.10 -22.80 -32.41
C VAL A 111 -12.17 -22.08 -33.24
N LYS A 112 -13.34 -22.69 -33.44
CA LYS A 112 -14.46 -22.03 -34.14
C LYS A 112 -14.88 -20.74 -33.43
N ALA A 113 -15.06 -20.79 -32.11
CA ALA A 113 -15.50 -19.64 -31.32
C ALA A 113 -14.44 -18.52 -31.28
N ALA A 114 -13.15 -18.86 -31.21
CA ALA A 114 -12.06 -17.88 -31.28
C ALA A 114 -12.01 -17.15 -32.64
N VAL A 115 -12.30 -17.85 -33.73
CA VAL A 115 -12.37 -17.24 -35.07
C VAL A 115 -13.66 -16.45 -35.25
N ALA A 116 -14.81 -16.98 -34.81
CA ALA A 116 -16.12 -16.33 -34.95
C ALA A 116 -16.22 -15.04 -34.13
N SER A 117 -15.60 -14.99 -32.95
CA SER A 117 -15.50 -13.79 -32.12
C SER A 117 -14.53 -12.73 -32.66
N GLY A 118 -13.72 -13.07 -33.67
CA GLY A 118 -12.65 -12.21 -34.19
C GLY A 118 -11.40 -12.15 -33.31
N LEU A 119 -11.33 -12.93 -32.23
CA LEU A 119 -10.15 -12.98 -31.35
C LEU A 119 -8.92 -13.49 -32.10
N MET A 120 -9.07 -14.54 -32.90
CA MET A 120 -7.97 -15.13 -33.69
C MET A 120 -8.33 -15.19 -35.17
N SER A 121 -7.35 -14.92 -36.03
CA SER A 121 -7.53 -14.87 -37.48
C SER A 121 -7.05 -16.14 -38.20
N LEU A 122 -7.64 -16.41 -39.36
CA LEU A 122 -7.17 -17.44 -40.30
C LEU A 122 -6.07 -16.90 -41.21
N ASP A 123 -5.24 -17.80 -41.74
CA ASP A 123 -4.27 -17.45 -42.79
C ASP A 123 -4.98 -17.12 -44.13
N GLU A 124 -4.22 -16.59 -45.10
CA GLU A 124 -4.74 -16.25 -46.44
C GLU A 124 -5.41 -17.43 -47.17
N ARG A 125 -5.13 -18.67 -46.75
CA ARG A 125 -5.69 -19.90 -47.32
C ARG A 125 -6.91 -20.42 -46.56
N GLN A 126 -7.41 -19.68 -45.58
CA GLN A 126 -8.52 -20.05 -44.70
C GLN A 126 -8.18 -21.23 -43.77
N ARG A 127 -6.95 -21.24 -43.24
CA ARG A 127 -6.48 -22.24 -42.26
C ARG A 127 -6.10 -21.58 -40.95
N PHE A 128 -6.41 -22.25 -39.84
CA PHE A 128 -6.11 -21.79 -38.50
C PHE A 128 -4.69 -22.12 -38.05
N ARG A 129 -4.14 -23.24 -38.56
CA ARG A 129 -2.84 -23.82 -38.20
C ARG A 129 -2.76 -24.21 -36.72
N PRO A 130 -3.56 -25.19 -36.26
CA PRO A 130 -3.71 -25.49 -34.84
C PRO A 130 -2.41 -25.86 -34.12
N LYS A 131 -1.51 -26.57 -34.80
CA LYS A 131 -0.25 -27.08 -34.25
C LYS A 131 0.93 -26.12 -34.40
N ASP A 132 0.74 -24.98 -35.06
CA ASP A 132 1.83 -24.00 -35.20
C ASP A 132 2.16 -23.39 -33.83
N GLU A 133 3.46 -23.22 -33.58
CA GLU A 133 3.97 -22.53 -32.40
C GLU A 133 3.59 -21.04 -32.47
N ILE A 134 3.22 -20.48 -31.32
CA ILE A 134 2.86 -19.06 -31.19
C ILE A 134 3.95 -18.30 -30.42
N SER A 135 4.22 -17.07 -30.84
CA SER A 135 5.16 -16.19 -30.13
C SER A 135 4.55 -15.67 -28.82
N LYS A 136 5.41 -15.35 -27.84
CA LYS A 136 4.99 -14.78 -26.55
C LYS A 136 4.21 -13.47 -26.71
N GLU A 137 4.67 -12.59 -27.60
CA GLU A 137 4.01 -11.31 -27.88
C GLU A 137 2.60 -11.49 -28.44
N GLU A 138 2.42 -12.39 -29.42
CA GLU A 138 1.11 -12.67 -30.01
C GLU A 138 0.15 -13.31 -28.99
N ALA A 139 0.62 -14.30 -28.23
CA ALA A 139 -0.18 -14.96 -27.20
C ALA A 139 -0.64 -13.98 -26.10
N PHE A 140 0.25 -13.10 -25.64
CA PHE A 140 -0.08 -12.08 -24.65
C PHE A 140 -1.01 -10.99 -25.20
N GLY A 141 -0.92 -10.67 -26.50
CA GLY A 141 -1.88 -9.79 -27.17
C GLY A 141 -3.31 -10.34 -27.15
N TYR A 142 -3.50 -11.66 -27.33
CA TYR A 142 -4.81 -12.29 -27.18
C TYR A 142 -5.25 -12.37 -25.71
N LEU A 143 -4.32 -12.71 -24.80
CA LEU A 143 -4.61 -12.76 -23.37
C LEU A 143 -5.13 -11.41 -22.86
N ALA A 144 -4.45 -10.31 -23.15
CA ALA A 144 -4.85 -8.98 -22.70
C ALA A 144 -6.28 -8.61 -23.13
N GLN A 145 -6.66 -8.92 -24.37
CA GLN A 145 -8.03 -8.70 -24.86
C GLN A 145 -9.05 -9.53 -24.09
N VAL A 146 -8.75 -10.78 -23.80
CA VAL A 146 -9.65 -11.68 -23.06
C VAL A 146 -9.77 -11.28 -21.60
N ILE A 147 -8.67 -10.87 -20.97
CA ILE A 147 -8.67 -10.35 -19.60
C ILE A 147 -9.56 -9.10 -19.50
N ASP A 148 -9.47 -8.18 -20.46
CA ASP A 148 -10.36 -7.02 -20.53
C ASP A 148 -11.85 -7.44 -20.62
N ILE A 149 -12.18 -8.41 -21.48
CA ILE A 149 -13.55 -8.93 -21.63
C ILE A 149 -14.09 -9.50 -20.31
N VAL A 150 -13.32 -10.34 -19.61
CA VAL A 150 -13.82 -10.99 -18.38
C VAL A 150 -13.79 -10.06 -17.17
N ASN A 151 -12.86 -9.11 -17.12
CA ASN A 151 -12.79 -8.15 -16.02
C ASN A 151 -13.75 -6.98 -16.21
N ASN A 152 -14.15 -6.61 -17.43
CA ASN A 152 -15.02 -5.47 -17.70
C ASN A 152 -16.38 -5.88 -18.30
N ARG A 153 -16.96 -6.98 -17.80
CA ARG A 153 -18.33 -7.40 -18.17
C ARG A 153 -19.31 -6.27 -17.84
N LYS A 154 -20.20 -5.97 -18.80
CA LYS A 154 -21.23 -4.94 -18.65
C LYS A 154 -22.61 -5.56 -18.55
N PHE A 155 -23.33 -5.22 -17.50
CA PHE A 155 -24.71 -5.64 -17.27
C PHE A 155 -25.62 -4.41 -17.35
N THR A 156 -25.90 -3.96 -18.56
CA THR A 156 -26.63 -2.69 -18.80
C THR A 156 -28.14 -2.81 -18.58
N ASP A 157 -28.71 -4.00 -18.81
CA ASP A 157 -30.12 -4.25 -18.60
C ASP A 157 -30.35 -4.72 -17.17
N THR A 158 -31.09 -3.93 -16.38
CA THR A 158 -31.51 -4.38 -15.05
C THR A 158 -32.51 -5.52 -15.21
N GLN A 159 -32.16 -6.68 -14.67
CA GLN A 159 -33.06 -7.82 -14.57
C GLN A 159 -33.18 -8.19 -13.10
N THR A 160 -34.40 -8.52 -12.66
CA THR A 160 -34.64 -9.05 -11.32
C THR A 160 -35.73 -10.11 -11.42
N THR A 161 -35.40 -11.34 -11.05
CA THR A 161 -36.31 -12.47 -11.01
C THR A 161 -36.15 -13.16 -9.68
N VAL A 162 -37.25 -13.34 -8.97
CA VAL A 162 -37.30 -13.92 -7.62
C VAL A 162 -38.40 -14.97 -7.63
N GLN A 163 -38.07 -16.19 -7.22
CA GLN A 163 -39.04 -17.25 -6.97
C GLN A 163 -38.93 -17.69 -5.53
N LEU A 164 -40.05 -17.61 -4.81
CA LEU A 164 -40.16 -18.09 -3.43
C LEU A 164 -40.31 -19.60 -3.43
N LYS A 165 -39.89 -20.25 -2.34
CA LYS A 165 -40.15 -21.68 -2.14
C LYS A 165 -41.66 -21.93 -1.97
N ASP A 166 -42.13 -23.08 -2.45
CA ASP A 166 -43.55 -23.47 -2.44
C ASP A 166 -44.22 -23.45 -1.05
N ASP A 167 -43.45 -23.66 0.02
CA ASP A 167 -43.94 -23.71 1.40
C ASP A 167 -43.94 -22.35 2.12
N VAL A 168 -43.48 -21.29 1.46
CA VAL A 168 -43.42 -19.93 2.00
C VAL A 168 -44.75 -19.21 1.81
N GLN A 169 -45.35 -18.78 2.92
CA GLN A 169 -46.57 -17.97 2.92
C GLN A 169 -46.35 -16.69 3.70
N PHE A 170 -46.39 -15.55 3.02
CA PHE A 170 -46.32 -14.24 3.66
C PHE A 170 -47.68 -13.84 4.23
N ALA A 171 -47.65 -13.16 5.38
CA ALA A 171 -48.82 -12.45 5.88
C ALA A 171 -48.92 -11.09 5.18
N ASP A 172 -50.14 -10.74 4.76
CA ASP A 172 -50.43 -9.44 4.17
C ASP A 172 -50.64 -8.34 5.23
N ASP A 173 -50.86 -8.75 6.49
CA ASP A 173 -51.15 -7.83 7.60
C ASP A 173 -49.85 -7.21 8.15
N GLU A 174 -49.87 -5.90 8.44
CA GLU A 174 -48.76 -5.21 9.11
C GLU A 174 -48.95 -5.22 10.64
N PRO A 175 -47.86 -5.35 11.43
CA PRO A 175 -47.95 -5.31 12.88
C PRO A 175 -48.22 -3.89 13.40
N LYS A 176 -49.06 -3.76 14.44
CA LYS A 176 -49.28 -2.51 15.17
C LYS A 176 -48.03 -2.03 15.90
N GLN A 177 -47.29 -2.98 16.44
CA GLN A 177 -46.09 -2.77 17.23
C GLN A 177 -45.12 -3.90 16.92
N PHE A 178 -43.86 -3.54 16.80
CA PHE A 178 -42.77 -4.45 16.55
C PHE A 178 -41.66 -4.16 17.56
N ASP A 179 -41.23 -5.19 18.27
CA ASP A 179 -40.09 -5.17 19.19
C ASP A 179 -38.99 -6.04 18.57
N GLU A 180 -38.01 -5.38 17.96
CA GLU A 180 -36.91 -6.03 17.26
C GLU A 180 -35.95 -6.74 18.22
N GLU A 181 -35.67 -6.17 19.38
CA GLU A 181 -34.79 -6.79 20.38
C GLU A 181 -35.45 -8.01 21.03
N GLY A 182 -36.76 -7.92 21.32
CA GLY A 182 -37.55 -9.02 21.87
C GLY A 182 -38.01 -10.05 20.83
N LEU A 183 -37.84 -9.78 19.53
CA LEU A 183 -38.39 -10.56 18.42
C LEU A 183 -39.88 -10.84 18.59
N THR A 184 -40.66 -9.80 18.87
CA THR A 184 -42.12 -9.92 18.98
C THR A 184 -42.85 -8.88 18.16
N ALA A 185 -44.04 -9.24 17.67
CA ALA A 185 -44.90 -8.33 16.93
C ALA A 185 -46.36 -8.49 17.34
N LEU A 186 -47.08 -7.37 17.48
CA LEU A 186 -48.48 -7.33 17.87
C LEU A 186 -49.35 -7.01 16.64
N PHE A 187 -50.23 -7.93 16.26
CA PHE A 187 -51.18 -7.78 15.15
C PHE A 187 -52.59 -7.46 15.65
N GLU A 188 -53.44 -6.96 14.75
CA GLU A 188 -54.88 -6.83 15.00
C GLU A 188 -55.54 -8.19 15.33
N SER A 189 -56.62 -8.16 16.12
CA SER A 189 -57.31 -9.39 16.54
C SER A 189 -57.99 -10.14 15.40
N ASP A 190 -58.25 -9.48 14.28
CA ASP A 190 -58.83 -10.05 13.05
C ASP A 190 -57.77 -10.38 11.98
N SER A 191 -56.48 -10.22 12.30
CA SER A 191 -55.37 -10.58 11.41
C SER A 191 -55.39 -12.08 11.07
N SER A 192 -55.00 -12.36 9.83
CA SER A 192 -54.85 -13.70 9.27
C SER A 192 -53.59 -14.44 9.74
N ILE A 193 -52.74 -13.79 10.55
CA ILE A 193 -51.42 -14.28 11.00
C ILE A 193 -51.49 -15.63 11.74
N ARG A 194 -50.60 -16.56 11.38
CA ARG A 194 -50.53 -17.93 11.95
C ARG A 194 -49.09 -18.38 12.11
N ASN A 195 -48.90 -19.36 13.00
CA ASN A 195 -47.62 -20.07 13.13
C ASN A 195 -47.17 -20.62 11.77
N GLY A 196 -45.89 -20.42 11.44
CA GLY A 196 -45.28 -20.82 10.18
C GLY A 196 -45.39 -19.80 9.05
N MET A 197 -46.19 -18.74 9.20
CA MET A 197 -46.22 -17.65 8.22
C MET A 197 -44.96 -16.77 8.33
N TYR A 198 -44.64 -16.09 7.23
CA TYR A 198 -43.53 -15.14 7.15
C TYR A 198 -44.07 -13.71 7.17
N ILE A 199 -43.32 -12.81 7.78
CA ILE A 199 -43.60 -11.37 7.74
C ILE A 199 -42.35 -10.63 7.32
N VAL A 200 -42.55 -9.46 6.71
CA VAL A 200 -41.48 -8.53 6.38
C VAL A 200 -41.68 -7.28 7.21
N TYR A 201 -40.64 -6.89 7.96
CA TYR A 201 -40.62 -5.64 8.72
C TYR A 201 -39.24 -5.00 8.57
N ASP A 202 -39.20 -3.72 8.18
CA ASP A 202 -37.96 -2.98 7.87
C ASP A 202 -37.01 -3.79 6.95
N ASP A 203 -37.54 -4.27 5.82
CA ASP A 203 -36.88 -5.12 4.82
C ASP A 203 -36.28 -6.44 5.35
N THR A 204 -36.61 -6.84 6.57
CA THR A 204 -36.10 -8.05 7.22
C THR A 204 -37.18 -9.11 7.32
N TYR A 205 -36.78 -10.36 7.07
CA TYR A 205 -37.68 -11.51 7.01
C TYR A 205 -37.73 -12.22 8.36
N TYR A 206 -38.95 -12.44 8.85
CA TYR A 206 -39.18 -13.17 10.09
C TYR A 206 -40.18 -14.30 9.87
N ARG A 207 -39.99 -15.41 10.58
CA ARG A 207 -40.96 -16.50 10.65
C ARG A 207 -41.72 -16.42 11.97
N VAL A 208 -43.03 -16.53 11.91
CA VAL A 208 -43.89 -16.59 13.09
C VAL A 208 -43.78 -17.96 13.73
N VAL A 209 -43.19 -18.01 14.92
CA VAL A 209 -43.01 -19.27 15.68
C VAL A 209 -44.24 -19.56 16.53
N ASN A 210 -44.84 -18.53 17.11
CA ASN A 210 -45.98 -18.66 18.01
C ASN A 210 -46.92 -17.45 17.93
N CYS A 211 -48.23 -17.69 18.09
CA CYS A 211 -49.28 -16.66 18.19
C CYS A 211 -50.03 -16.81 19.53
N GLU A 212 -50.05 -15.75 20.33
CA GLU A 212 -50.80 -15.62 21.57
C GLU A 212 -51.95 -14.61 21.41
N TYR A 213 -53.18 -15.07 21.62
CA TYR A 213 -54.38 -14.25 21.45
C TYR A 213 -54.70 -13.50 22.73
N THR A 214 -54.64 -12.17 22.69
CA THR A 214 -54.88 -11.28 23.84
C THR A 214 -56.04 -10.33 23.58
N ASN A 215 -56.48 -9.61 24.61
CA ASN A 215 -57.50 -8.57 24.46
C ASN A 215 -57.02 -7.35 23.63
N GLN A 216 -55.71 -7.22 23.40
CA GLN A 216 -55.10 -6.10 22.67
C GLN A 216 -54.77 -6.45 21.22
N GLY A 217 -54.83 -7.73 20.84
CA GLY A 217 -54.43 -8.23 19.53
C GLY A 217 -53.80 -9.62 19.60
N ILE A 218 -53.17 -10.04 18.51
CA ILE A 218 -52.41 -11.30 18.42
C ILE A 218 -50.94 -10.97 18.65
N LEU A 219 -50.39 -11.35 19.80
CA LEU A 219 -48.97 -11.21 20.09
C LEU A 219 -48.22 -12.38 19.48
N THR A 220 -47.21 -12.11 18.65
CA THR A 220 -46.44 -13.13 17.94
C THR A 220 -45.01 -13.16 18.43
N THR A 221 -44.45 -14.36 18.53
CA THR A 221 -43.01 -14.58 18.70
C THR A 221 -42.40 -14.90 17.36
N LEU A 222 -41.30 -14.24 17.03
CA LEU A 222 -40.65 -14.27 15.75
C LEU A 222 -39.28 -14.93 15.86
N GLU A 223 -38.80 -15.47 14.75
CA GLU A 223 -37.39 -15.75 14.52
C GLU A 223 -36.95 -15.07 13.24
N GLN A 224 -35.70 -14.62 13.20
CA GLN A 224 -35.11 -14.06 11.99
C GLN A 224 -34.77 -15.18 11.01
N VAL A 225 -35.06 -14.96 9.73
CA VAL A 225 -34.94 -15.96 8.68
C VAL A 225 -33.93 -15.51 7.63
N ASN A 226 -33.12 -16.43 7.13
CA ASN A 226 -32.18 -16.11 6.05
C ASN A 226 -32.85 -16.23 4.68
N MET A 227 -32.26 -15.58 3.68
CA MET A 227 -32.77 -15.59 2.31
C MET A 227 -32.88 -17.00 1.75
N GLU A 228 -31.95 -17.90 2.11
CA GLU A 228 -31.93 -19.28 1.64
C GLU A 228 -33.18 -20.06 2.06
N ASP A 229 -33.82 -19.71 3.17
CA ASP A 229 -35.00 -20.40 3.69
C ASP A 229 -36.28 -19.98 2.97
N VAL A 230 -36.24 -18.85 2.26
CA VAL A 230 -37.41 -18.19 1.66
C VAL A 230 -37.36 -18.24 0.14
N ILE A 231 -36.17 -18.08 -0.44
CA ILE A 231 -35.98 -17.85 -1.88
C ILE A 231 -35.33 -19.06 -2.54
N GLU A 232 -36.06 -19.67 -3.48
CA GLU A 232 -35.60 -20.78 -4.29
C GLU A 232 -34.67 -20.28 -5.41
N GLN A 233 -35.19 -19.40 -6.27
CA GLN A 233 -34.44 -18.82 -7.39
C GLN A 233 -34.29 -17.31 -7.25
N PHE A 234 -33.09 -16.82 -7.53
CA PHE A 234 -32.78 -15.38 -7.47
C PHE A 234 -31.78 -14.98 -8.55
N ASP A 235 -32.24 -14.27 -9.57
CA ASP A 235 -31.41 -13.70 -10.65
C ASP A 235 -31.53 -12.17 -10.65
N ILE A 236 -30.41 -11.50 -10.40
CA ILE A 236 -30.26 -10.06 -10.52
C ILE A 236 -29.06 -9.70 -11.37
N GLN A 237 -29.16 -8.62 -12.11
CA GLN A 237 -28.01 -8.00 -12.76
C GLN A 237 -28.23 -6.52 -12.98
N GLY A 238 -27.14 -5.78 -13.06
CA GLY A 238 -27.15 -4.36 -13.34
C GLY A 238 -25.76 -3.74 -13.21
N GLY A 239 -25.69 -2.46 -13.51
CA GLY A 239 -24.50 -1.66 -13.29
C GLY A 239 -24.83 -0.18 -13.37
N THR A 240 -24.23 0.61 -12.49
CA THR A 240 -24.50 2.04 -12.39
C THR A 240 -23.36 2.77 -11.70
N ASP A 241 -23.23 4.06 -12.00
CA ASP A 241 -22.53 4.99 -11.13
C ASP A 241 -23.40 5.22 -9.88
N LEU A 242 -22.78 5.20 -8.71
CA LEU A 242 -23.48 5.40 -7.44
C LEU A 242 -23.47 6.87 -7.05
N GLU A 243 -24.67 7.40 -6.79
CA GLU A 243 -24.87 8.80 -6.40
C GLU A 243 -25.18 8.92 -4.90
N PHE A 244 -24.35 9.66 -4.16
CA PHE A 244 -24.45 9.79 -2.70
C PHE A 244 -25.59 10.70 -2.22
N ASN A 245 -26.13 11.56 -3.09
CA ASN A 245 -27.28 12.42 -2.80
C ASN A 245 -28.59 11.62 -2.56
N HIS A 246 -28.68 10.39 -3.04
CA HIS A 246 -29.82 9.49 -2.83
C HIS A 246 -29.57 8.44 -1.74
N ALA A 247 -28.37 8.43 -1.17
CA ALA A 247 -27.95 7.42 -0.20
C ALA A 247 -28.53 7.68 1.19
N LYS A 248 -28.84 6.60 1.91
CA LYS A 248 -28.97 6.64 3.38
C LYS A 248 -27.56 6.63 3.97
N ILE A 249 -27.21 7.65 4.75
CA ILE A 249 -25.88 7.79 5.36
C ILE A 249 -26.03 7.77 6.88
N VAL A 250 -25.27 6.89 7.51
CA VAL A 250 -25.18 6.74 8.97
C VAL A 250 -23.76 7.06 9.40
N ASP A 251 -23.59 7.90 10.42
CA ASP A 251 -22.27 8.25 10.95
C ASP A 251 -21.64 7.12 11.77
N GLY A 252 -20.39 7.30 12.19
CA GLY A 252 -19.66 6.31 12.99
C GLY A 252 -20.28 5.99 14.35
N ASN A 253 -21.20 6.82 14.85
CA ASN A 253 -21.92 6.61 16.11
C ASN A 253 -23.30 5.96 15.90
N GLY A 254 -23.68 5.68 14.66
CA GLY A 254 -24.98 5.08 14.32
C GLY A 254 -26.10 6.09 14.10
N ASN A 255 -25.82 7.41 14.08
CA ASN A 255 -26.85 8.41 13.82
C ASN A 255 -27.07 8.57 12.32
N VAL A 256 -28.34 8.70 11.91
CA VAL A 256 -28.67 8.97 10.51
C VAL A 256 -28.32 10.42 10.19
N VAL A 257 -27.42 10.59 9.22
CA VAL A 257 -26.94 11.89 8.69
C VAL A 257 -27.82 12.35 7.55
N GLN A 258 -28.23 11.42 6.70
CA GLN A 258 -29.09 11.65 5.55
C GLN A 258 -30.03 10.46 5.41
N GLU A 259 -31.32 10.75 5.35
CA GLU A 259 -32.33 9.77 4.95
C GLU A 259 -32.23 9.56 3.43
N GLY A 260 -32.17 8.30 3.00
CA GLY A 260 -32.14 7.96 1.58
C GLY A 260 -33.47 8.30 0.91
N THR A 261 -33.46 8.61 -0.39
CA THR A 261 -34.71 8.84 -1.14
C THR A 261 -35.29 7.50 -1.57
N GLU A 262 -36.06 6.84 -0.73
CA GLU A 262 -36.50 5.48 -1.05
C GLU A 262 -37.57 5.40 -2.16
N GLN A 263 -38.35 6.45 -2.49
CA GLN A 263 -39.46 6.27 -3.45
C GLN A 263 -39.91 7.48 -4.32
N SER A 264 -39.20 8.60 -4.42
CA SER A 264 -39.76 9.78 -5.13
C SER A 264 -38.89 10.35 -6.26
N HIS A 265 -38.98 9.72 -7.43
CA HIS A 265 -38.57 10.33 -8.71
C HIS A 265 -39.30 11.67 -9.03
N SER A 266 -40.36 12.04 -8.30
CA SER A 266 -41.15 13.24 -8.59
C SER A 266 -40.79 14.49 -7.75
N LEU A 267 -39.95 14.40 -6.72
CA LEU A 267 -39.66 15.53 -5.83
C LEU A 267 -38.16 15.82 -5.57
N SER A 268 -37.23 15.01 -6.09
CA SER A 268 -35.78 15.16 -5.86
C SER A 268 -35.12 16.34 -6.60
N LEU A 269 -35.81 17.01 -7.54
CA LEU A 269 -35.22 18.05 -8.39
C LEU A 269 -34.81 19.36 -7.68
N MET A 270 -35.03 19.53 -6.37
CA MET A 270 -34.76 20.79 -5.66
C MET A 270 -33.98 20.71 -4.33
N SER A 271 -33.41 19.57 -3.94
CA SER A 271 -32.52 19.53 -2.77
C SER A 271 -31.31 18.65 -2.99
N THR A 272 -30.33 19.17 -3.73
CA THR A 272 -28.94 18.72 -3.62
C THR A 272 -28.38 19.25 -2.29
N SER A 273 -28.79 18.67 -1.16
CA SER A 273 -28.12 18.98 0.10
C SER A 273 -26.71 18.39 0.02
N LEU A 274 -25.71 19.25 -0.06
CA LEU A 274 -24.34 18.86 0.20
C LEU A 274 -24.31 18.23 1.59
N ILE A 275 -23.86 16.98 1.69
CA ILE A 275 -23.66 16.31 2.97
C ILE A 275 -22.64 17.15 3.72
N ASN A 276 -22.97 17.62 4.92
CA ASN A 276 -22.07 18.37 5.77
C ASN A 276 -22.43 18.10 7.23
N HIS A 277 -21.76 17.12 7.83
CA HIS A 277 -22.04 16.63 9.18
C HIS A 277 -20.77 16.58 10.00
N THR A 278 -20.85 16.86 11.29
CA THR A 278 -19.70 16.77 12.19
C THR A 278 -20.10 16.02 13.45
N PHE A 279 -19.27 15.07 13.85
CA PHE A 279 -19.46 14.28 15.06
C PHE A 279 -18.12 13.96 15.71
N ASP A 280 -18.17 13.55 16.97
CA ASP A 280 -17.00 13.15 17.75
C ASP A 280 -17.07 11.65 18.07
N ILE A 281 -15.96 10.93 17.95
CA ILE A 281 -15.81 9.52 18.34
C ILE A 281 -14.40 9.29 18.89
N ASN A 282 -14.25 8.66 20.05
CA ASN A 282 -12.95 8.35 20.67
C ASN A 282 -11.97 9.55 20.79
N GLY A 283 -12.51 10.76 20.97
CA GLY A 283 -11.75 12.01 21.06
C GLY A 283 -11.29 12.57 19.71
N PHE A 284 -11.67 11.95 18.60
CA PHE A 284 -11.52 12.50 17.25
C PHE A 284 -12.76 13.30 16.88
N ARG A 285 -12.55 14.44 16.24
CA ARG A 285 -13.57 15.22 15.57
C ARG A 285 -13.55 14.89 14.08
N ILE A 286 -14.68 14.45 13.55
CA ILE A 286 -14.87 14.05 12.15
C ILE A 286 -15.84 15.01 11.48
N ALA A 287 -15.46 15.55 10.33
CA ALA A 287 -16.34 16.30 9.45
C ALA A 287 -16.53 15.54 8.12
N LEU A 288 -17.75 15.04 7.89
CA LEU A 288 -18.16 14.40 6.64
C LEU A 288 -18.70 15.44 5.68
N LYS A 289 -18.17 15.46 4.47
CA LYS A 289 -18.59 16.31 3.36
C LYS A 289 -18.85 15.45 2.13
N GLY A 290 -19.98 15.63 1.45
CA GLY A 290 -20.31 14.82 0.29
C GLY A 290 -20.92 15.62 -0.84
N THR A 291 -20.59 15.21 -2.06
CA THR A 291 -21.22 15.65 -3.30
C THR A 291 -22.01 14.49 -3.91
N THR A 292 -22.56 14.67 -5.12
CA THR A 292 -23.22 13.56 -5.83
C THR A 292 -22.30 12.36 -6.06
N SER A 293 -21.02 12.58 -6.38
CA SER A 293 -20.09 11.51 -6.81
C SER A 293 -18.88 11.33 -5.88
N SER A 294 -18.83 12.05 -4.76
CA SER A 294 -17.73 11.98 -3.82
C SER A 294 -18.16 12.06 -2.37
N LEU A 295 -17.42 11.38 -1.51
CA LEU A 295 -17.56 11.43 -0.07
C LEU A 295 -16.19 11.67 0.57
N HIS A 296 -16.09 12.73 1.37
CA HIS A 296 -14.87 13.22 2.00
C HIS A 296 -15.03 13.27 3.51
N ALA A 297 -14.00 12.89 4.23
CA ALA A 297 -13.93 12.93 5.68
C ALA A 297 -12.67 13.67 6.11
N GLU A 298 -12.84 14.68 6.97
CA GLU A 298 -11.74 15.35 7.67
C GLU A 298 -11.76 14.88 9.12
N VAL A 299 -10.68 14.26 9.58
CA VAL A 299 -10.53 13.71 10.92
C VAL A 299 -9.45 14.51 11.63
N SER A 300 -9.70 14.90 12.88
CA SER A 300 -8.72 15.63 13.68
C SER A 300 -8.79 15.28 15.15
N LYS A 301 -7.64 15.29 15.84
CA LYS A 301 -7.55 15.07 17.29
C LYS A 301 -6.46 15.96 17.88
N GLN A 302 -6.85 16.69 18.91
CA GLN A 302 -5.93 17.48 19.72
C GLN A 302 -5.21 16.53 20.69
N LEU A 303 -3.88 16.60 20.74
CA LEU A 303 -3.05 15.79 21.63
C LEU A 303 -2.74 16.56 22.92
N GLN A 304 -2.40 15.82 23.98
CA GLN A 304 -2.19 16.39 25.33
C GLN A 304 -1.13 17.51 25.37
N VAL A 305 -0.25 17.59 24.37
CA VAL A 305 0.95 18.45 24.36
C VAL A 305 0.93 19.48 23.22
N GLY A 306 -0.27 19.97 22.86
CA GLY A 306 -0.45 20.99 21.81
C GLY A 306 -0.21 20.49 20.38
N GLY A 307 -0.02 19.18 20.22
CA GLY A 307 0.06 18.53 18.91
C GLY A 307 -1.30 18.38 18.27
N LEU A 308 -1.35 18.41 16.94
CA LEU A 308 -2.56 18.17 16.14
C LEU A 308 -2.30 16.98 15.21
N LEU A 309 -3.09 15.93 15.40
CA LEU A 309 -3.28 14.89 14.40
C LEU A 309 -4.42 15.32 13.49
N TYR A 310 -4.20 15.27 12.18
CA TYR A 310 -5.23 15.44 11.17
C TYR A 310 -5.08 14.37 10.08
N ALA A 311 -6.20 13.91 9.55
CA ALA A 311 -6.24 13.00 8.42
C ALA A 311 -7.42 13.36 7.52
N ASN A 312 -7.24 13.24 6.21
CA ASN A 312 -8.31 13.36 5.24
C ASN A 312 -8.44 12.05 4.48
N ALA A 313 -9.67 11.64 4.22
CA ALA A 313 -9.98 10.49 3.38
C ALA A 313 -11.09 10.89 2.42
N ALA A 314 -10.90 10.65 1.12
CA ALA A 314 -11.96 10.83 0.14
C ALA A 314 -12.13 9.57 -0.70
N LEU A 315 -13.37 9.32 -1.11
CA LEU A 315 -13.74 8.31 -2.08
C LEU A 315 -14.51 9.00 -3.21
N ASP A 316 -14.07 8.76 -4.45
CA ASP A 316 -14.58 9.39 -5.65
C ASP A 316 -14.96 8.36 -6.72
N ASN A 317 -15.99 8.68 -7.51
CA ASN A 317 -16.35 7.99 -8.76
C ASN A 317 -16.60 6.48 -8.59
N LEU A 318 -17.48 6.11 -7.65
CA LEU A 318 -17.83 4.72 -7.41
C LEU A 318 -18.77 4.19 -8.50
N HIS A 319 -18.23 3.33 -9.36
CA HIS A 319 -18.96 2.60 -10.39
C HIS A 319 -19.08 1.14 -10.00
N ILE A 320 -20.25 0.54 -10.17
CA ILE A 320 -20.48 -0.88 -9.88
C ILE A 320 -21.01 -1.65 -11.09
N GLN A 321 -20.63 -2.91 -11.18
CA GLN A 321 -21.23 -3.91 -12.07
C GLN A 321 -21.52 -5.16 -11.24
N TYR A 322 -22.74 -5.69 -11.34
CA TYR A 322 -23.13 -6.87 -10.59
C TYR A 322 -24.00 -7.82 -11.42
N LYS A 323 -23.84 -9.11 -11.14
CA LYS A 323 -24.77 -10.17 -11.51
C LYS A 323 -24.78 -11.22 -10.41
N TRP A 324 -25.94 -11.74 -10.08
CA TRP A 324 -26.09 -12.83 -9.14
C TRP A 324 -27.20 -13.72 -9.65
N ASP A 325 -26.90 -15.01 -9.80
CA ASP A 325 -27.82 -16.05 -10.21
C ASP A 325 -27.64 -17.24 -9.27
N LYS A 326 -28.69 -17.48 -8.47
CA LYS A 326 -28.79 -18.58 -7.52
C LYS A 326 -29.97 -19.45 -7.91
N ASP A 327 -29.73 -20.76 -7.85
CA ASP A 327 -30.73 -21.80 -8.03
C ASP A 327 -30.59 -22.85 -6.92
N GLU A 328 -31.68 -23.13 -6.21
CA GLU A 328 -31.70 -23.96 -4.99
C GLU A 328 -30.57 -23.55 -4.01
N ASP A 329 -29.75 -24.48 -3.52
CA ASP A 329 -28.66 -24.18 -2.60
C ASP A 329 -27.32 -23.94 -3.32
N ARG A 330 -27.34 -23.46 -4.58
CA ARG A 330 -26.12 -23.26 -5.36
C ARG A 330 -26.08 -21.89 -6.04
N ILE A 331 -24.90 -21.26 -5.96
CA ILE A 331 -24.58 -20.07 -6.74
C ILE A 331 -24.15 -20.53 -8.13
N GLN A 332 -25.00 -20.31 -9.14
CA GLN A 332 -24.70 -20.62 -10.53
C GLN A 332 -23.71 -19.61 -11.10
N TYR A 333 -23.97 -18.33 -10.82
CA TYR A 333 -23.13 -17.24 -11.25
C TYR A 333 -23.16 -16.09 -10.24
N GLY A 334 -21.99 -15.58 -9.88
CA GLY A 334 -21.85 -14.37 -9.07
C GLY A 334 -20.81 -13.48 -9.71
N TYR A 335 -21.09 -12.19 -9.79
CA TYR A 335 -20.16 -11.19 -10.31
C TYR A 335 -20.41 -9.91 -9.54
N LEU A 336 -19.35 -9.38 -8.95
CA LEU A 336 -19.34 -8.06 -8.35
C LEU A 336 -18.04 -7.40 -8.74
N LYS A 337 -18.12 -6.19 -9.30
CA LYS A 337 -16.98 -5.34 -9.59
C LYS A 337 -17.29 -3.91 -9.19
N ALA A 338 -16.32 -3.27 -8.56
CA ALA A 338 -16.35 -1.86 -8.23
C ALA A 338 -15.09 -1.18 -8.76
N ASP A 339 -15.28 -0.02 -9.37
CA ASP A 339 -14.22 0.90 -9.77
C ASP A 339 -14.38 2.19 -8.97
N PHE A 340 -13.33 2.65 -8.31
CA PHE A 340 -13.35 3.92 -7.57
C PHE A 340 -11.94 4.45 -7.32
N THR A 341 -11.86 5.71 -6.91
CA THR A 341 -10.62 6.36 -6.51
C THR A 341 -10.66 6.68 -5.02
N THR A 342 -9.57 6.44 -4.31
CA THR A 342 -9.40 6.95 -2.95
C THR A 342 -8.27 7.96 -2.89
N SER A 343 -8.40 8.92 -1.98
CA SER A 343 -7.31 9.81 -1.60
C SER A 343 -7.19 9.87 -0.09
N GLU A 344 -5.97 9.69 0.39
CA GLU A 344 -5.67 9.72 1.82
C GLU A 344 -4.58 10.76 2.08
N ASN A 345 -4.77 11.56 3.13
CA ASN A 345 -3.75 12.43 3.67
C ASN A 345 -3.70 12.22 5.18
N ILE A 346 -2.50 12.15 5.75
CA ILE A 346 -2.32 12.19 7.19
C ILE A 346 -1.21 13.16 7.52
N GLY A 347 -1.44 13.98 8.53
CA GLY A 347 -0.44 14.86 9.11
C GLY A 347 -0.49 14.80 10.63
N LEU A 348 0.67 14.68 11.24
CA LEU A 348 0.87 14.81 12.66
C LEU A 348 1.88 15.93 12.91
N ARG A 349 1.43 16.97 13.61
CA ARG A 349 2.27 18.10 14.04
C ARG A 349 2.37 18.07 15.55
N ASN A 350 3.54 17.75 16.09
CA ASN A 350 3.82 17.89 17.52
C ASN A 350 4.33 19.32 17.83
N GLY A 351 4.10 19.78 19.06
CA GLY A 351 4.71 21.00 19.60
C GLY A 351 6.24 20.90 19.68
N MET A 352 6.92 22.00 20.02
CA MET A 352 8.38 21.98 20.20
C MET A 352 8.75 21.24 21.48
N TYR A 353 9.45 20.11 21.36
CA TYR A 353 9.92 19.31 22.51
C TYR A 353 10.89 20.08 23.39
N LYS A 354 11.69 20.99 22.82
CA LYS A 354 12.58 21.90 23.58
C LYS A 354 11.83 22.76 24.59
N GLU A 355 10.59 23.17 24.29
CA GLU A 355 9.78 23.99 25.21
C GLU A 355 9.23 23.18 26.39
N LEU A 356 9.15 21.85 26.24
CA LEU A 356 8.52 20.95 27.21
C LEU A 356 9.54 20.28 28.13
N TYR A 357 10.65 19.81 27.56
CA TYR A 357 11.65 18.99 28.25
C TYR A 357 12.98 19.71 28.47
N GLY A 358 13.16 20.89 27.86
CA GLY A 358 14.37 21.70 27.96
C GLY A 358 15.37 21.48 26.83
N ASP A 359 16.42 22.30 26.83
CA ASP A 359 17.49 22.28 25.82
C ASP A 359 18.66 21.39 26.28
N PHE A 360 18.91 20.29 25.56
CA PHE A 360 20.03 19.37 25.83
C PHE A 360 21.27 19.63 24.95
N SER A 361 21.33 20.77 24.26
CA SER A 361 22.50 21.18 23.47
C SER A 361 23.82 21.20 24.26
N LYS A 362 23.73 21.32 25.59
CA LYS A 362 24.87 21.37 26.53
C LYS A 362 25.07 20.10 27.35
N LEU A 363 24.24 19.07 27.15
CA LEU A 363 24.34 17.82 27.91
C LEU A 363 25.62 17.07 27.52
N ASN A 364 26.28 16.43 28.50
CA ASN A 364 27.41 15.57 28.20
C ASN A 364 26.95 14.41 27.31
N PRO A 365 27.62 14.11 26.18
CA PRO A 365 27.24 13.02 25.29
C PRO A 365 27.03 11.69 26.03
N LYS A 366 27.86 11.37 27.04
CA LYS A 366 27.77 10.12 27.82
C LYS A 366 26.45 9.97 28.59
N ASP A 367 25.83 11.09 28.98
CA ASP A 367 24.59 11.11 29.74
C ASP A 367 23.36 11.30 28.85
N PHE A 368 23.55 11.58 27.54
CA PHE A 368 22.46 11.90 26.62
C PHE A 368 21.49 10.73 26.44
N ILE A 369 22.00 9.54 26.10
CA ILE A 369 21.16 8.37 25.82
C ILE A 369 20.33 7.99 27.04
N SER A 370 20.95 7.91 28.22
CA SER A 370 20.25 7.55 29.45
C SER A 370 19.24 8.63 29.86
N THR A 371 19.56 9.91 29.69
CA THR A 371 18.64 11.02 30.00
C THR A 371 17.41 10.99 29.10
N VAL A 372 17.60 10.90 27.78
CA VAL A 372 16.49 10.82 26.82
C VAL A 372 15.65 9.57 27.09
N GLN A 373 16.26 8.38 27.19
CA GLN A 373 15.51 7.15 27.49
C GLN A 373 14.73 7.22 28.81
N ASN A 374 15.29 7.83 29.85
CA ASN A 374 14.63 7.94 31.15
C ASN A 374 13.42 8.89 31.13
N ILE A 375 13.47 9.97 30.35
CA ILE A 375 12.35 10.90 30.19
C ILE A 375 11.18 10.23 29.45
N PHE A 376 11.47 9.30 28.54
CA PHE A 376 10.49 8.67 27.65
C PHE A 376 10.21 7.19 27.98
N GLN A 377 10.45 6.73 29.22
CA GLN A 377 10.20 5.34 29.66
C GLN A 377 8.73 4.91 29.52
N THR A 378 7.78 5.84 29.56
CA THR A 378 6.39 5.56 29.20
C THR A 378 6.26 5.57 27.69
N LYS A 379 6.01 4.39 27.09
CA LYS A 379 5.64 4.23 25.68
C LYS A 379 4.77 5.42 25.23
N GLN A 380 5.26 6.18 24.26
CA GLN A 380 4.54 7.30 23.66
C GLN A 380 3.12 6.87 23.27
N GLU A 381 2.17 7.81 23.28
CA GLU A 381 0.81 7.59 22.78
C GLU A 381 0.89 7.15 21.31
N VAL A 382 0.95 5.84 21.09
CA VAL A 382 0.78 5.25 19.77
C VAL A 382 -0.72 5.34 19.50
N ILE A 383 -1.10 6.29 18.66
CA ILE A 383 -2.49 6.38 18.20
C ILE A 383 -2.66 5.25 17.20
N THR A 384 -3.26 4.16 17.65
CA THR A 384 -3.75 3.07 16.80
C THR A 384 -5.25 3.01 17.00
N ASP A 385 -5.98 3.67 16.13
CA ASP A 385 -7.43 3.71 16.19
C ASP A 385 -7.99 3.34 14.82
N THR A 386 -9.00 2.45 14.81
CA THR A 386 -9.88 2.23 13.67
C THR A 386 -11.12 3.09 13.89
N ILE A 387 -11.35 4.04 13.00
CA ILE A 387 -12.45 4.98 13.07
C ILE A 387 -13.43 4.63 11.95
N THR A 388 -14.61 4.14 12.27
CA THR A 388 -15.69 4.04 11.28
C THR A 388 -16.16 5.45 10.96
N LEU A 389 -15.93 5.90 9.73
CA LEU A 389 -16.30 7.25 9.27
C LEU A 389 -17.81 7.33 9.01
N CYS A 390 -18.33 6.37 8.24
CA CYS A 390 -19.75 6.26 7.94
C CYS A 390 -20.09 4.90 7.32
N THR A 391 -21.39 4.62 7.29
CA THR A 391 -22.01 3.57 6.47
C THR A 391 -22.95 4.24 5.48
N VAL A 392 -22.87 3.86 4.22
CA VAL A 392 -23.67 4.41 3.11
C VAL A 392 -24.47 3.26 2.50
N LYS A 393 -25.80 3.35 2.48
CA LYS A 393 -26.69 2.39 1.81
C LYS A 393 -27.33 3.09 0.61
N ILE A 394 -27.12 2.55 -0.59
CA ILE A 394 -27.64 3.09 -1.84
C ILE A 394 -28.56 2.04 -2.47
N PRO A 395 -29.89 2.26 -2.54
CA PRO A 395 -30.79 1.37 -3.24
C PRO A 395 -30.57 1.44 -4.76
N MET A 396 -30.75 0.33 -5.47
CA MET A 396 -30.58 0.30 -6.92
C MET A 396 -31.82 0.87 -7.65
N PRO A 397 -31.66 1.81 -8.61
CA PRO A 397 -32.78 2.54 -9.23
C PRO A 397 -33.90 1.68 -9.84
N ASN A 398 -33.59 0.45 -10.27
CA ASN A 398 -34.53 -0.48 -10.92
C ASN A 398 -34.62 -1.84 -10.21
N ALA A 399 -34.06 -1.95 -9.00
CA ALA A 399 -34.14 -3.16 -8.18
C ALA A 399 -34.17 -2.75 -6.70
N PRO A 400 -35.32 -2.28 -6.17
CA PRO A 400 -35.41 -1.69 -4.83
C PRO A 400 -34.98 -2.63 -3.70
N MET A 401 -35.17 -3.94 -3.87
CA MET A 401 -34.70 -4.95 -2.90
C MET A 401 -33.18 -5.12 -2.91
N VAL A 402 -32.48 -4.57 -3.89
CA VAL A 402 -31.02 -4.61 -4.05
C VAL A 402 -30.44 -3.27 -3.63
N SER A 403 -29.42 -3.30 -2.79
CA SER A 403 -28.69 -2.10 -2.40
C SER A 403 -27.20 -2.38 -2.33
N VAL A 404 -26.40 -1.34 -2.55
CA VAL A 404 -24.99 -1.37 -2.20
C VAL A 404 -24.82 -0.72 -0.84
N VAL A 405 -24.24 -1.48 0.09
CA VAL A 405 -23.87 -1.02 1.41
C VAL A 405 -22.36 -0.86 1.44
N MET A 406 -21.91 0.38 1.65
CA MET A 406 -20.50 0.71 1.78
C MET A 406 -20.19 1.12 3.20
N LYS A 407 -19.11 0.60 3.77
CA LYS A 407 -18.58 1.03 5.07
C LYS A 407 -17.17 1.57 4.89
N LEU A 408 -16.95 2.80 5.36
CA LEU A 408 -15.64 3.46 5.34
C LEU A 408 -15.02 3.44 6.73
N ASN A 409 -13.84 2.83 6.83
CA ASN A 409 -13.06 2.75 8.05
C ASN A 409 -11.69 3.40 7.81
N LEU A 410 -11.33 4.37 8.65
CA LEU A 410 -10.02 4.96 8.64
C LEU A 410 -9.17 4.32 9.73
N ASN A 411 -8.11 3.62 9.36
CA ASN A 411 -7.13 3.13 10.32
C ASN A 411 -5.94 4.07 10.33
N ILE A 412 -5.69 4.69 11.49
CA ILE A 412 -4.56 5.60 11.69
C ILE A 412 -3.56 4.92 12.62
N TYR A 413 -2.31 4.96 12.19
CA TYR A 413 -1.12 4.68 12.99
C TYR A 413 -0.19 5.88 12.89
N ALA A 414 0.09 6.56 14.00
CA ALA A 414 1.05 7.67 13.97
C ALA A 414 1.83 7.77 15.27
N THR A 415 3.14 7.90 15.13
CA THR A 415 4.09 8.28 16.18
C THR A 415 4.94 9.43 15.61
N GLY A 416 5.14 10.54 16.34
CA GLY A 416 6.04 11.64 15.96
C GLY A 416 5.54 12.57 14.84
N LYS A 417 6.40 13.46 14.31
CA LYS A 417 6.03 14.40 13.22
C LYS A 417 6.01 13.72 11.84
N ALA A 418 4.87 13.61 11.17
CA ALA A 418 4.78 13.06 9.81
C ALA A 418 3.77 13.78 8.92
N GLU A 419 4.01 13.86 7.61
CA GLU A 419 3.03 14.27 6.60
C GLU A 419 3.08 13.29 5.40
N LEU A 420 1.95 12.64 5.11
CA LEU A 420 1.78 11.71 4.00
C LEU A 420 0.56 12.08 3.17
N SER A 421 0.66 11.93 1.84
CA SER A 421 -0.48 12.08 0.94
C SER A 421 -0.39 11.09 -0.22
N PHE A 422 -1.50 10.40 -0.47
CA PHE A 422 -1.62 9.33 -1.46
C PHE A 422 -2.89 9.49 -2.28
N VAL A 423 -2.81 9.05 -3.54
CA VAL A 423 -3.98 8.89 -4.41
C VAL A 423 -3.88 7.53 -5.08
N GLN A 424 -4.95 6.75 -5.00
CA GLN A 424 -4.99 5.36 -5.45
C GLN A 424 -6.24 5.13 -6.28
N ASN A 425 -6.09 4.44 -7.42
CA ASN A 425 -7.24 3.96 -8.18
C ASN A 425 -7.41 2.48 -7.89
N HIS A 426 -8.65 2.09 -7.62
CA HIS A 426 -9.02 0.73 -7.26
C HIS A 426 -10.02 0.17 -8.27
N VAL A 427 -9.70 -1.01 -8.76
CA VAL A 427 -10.65 -1.95 -9.34
C VAL A 427 -10.64 -3.15 -8.43
N LEU A 428 -11.79 -3.53 -7.88
CA LEU A 428 -11.91 -4.70 -7.01
C LEU A 428 -13.21 -5.44 -7.26
N GLY A 429 -13.18 -6.75 -7.07
CA GLY A 429 -14.33 -7.59 -7.32
C GLY A 429 -14.00 -9.07 -7.34
N CYS A 430 -15.00 -9.87 -7.66
CA CYS A 430 -14.84 -11.29 -7.89
C CYS A 430 -15.89 -11.83 -8.86
N GLU A 431 -15.58 -12.96 -9.47
CA GLU A 431 -16.51 -13.75 -10.27
C GLU A 431 -16.56 -15.16 -9.68
N ILE A 432 -17.77 -15.64 -9.40
CA ILE A 432 -18.11 -17.00 -9.00
C ILE A 432 -18.78 -17.65 -10.20
N ARG A 433 -18.26 -18.80 -10.63
CA ARG A 433 -18.79 -19.60 -11.72
C ARG A 433 -18.51 -21.06 -11.45
N ASN A 434 -19.51 -21.91 -11.63
CA ASN A 434 -19.38 -23.37 -11.52
C ASN A 434 -18.74 -23.81 -10.19
N GLY A 435 -19.17 -23.22 -9.07
CA GLY A 435 -18.64 -23.57 -7.74
C GLY A 435 -17.21 -23.09 -7.45
N ASN A 436 -16.63 -22.25 -8.32
CA ASN A 436 -15.28 -21.72 -8.18
C ASN A 436 -15.29 -20.19 -8.25
N MET A 437 -14.31 -19.55 -7.59
CA MET A 437 -14.18 -18.09 -7.58
C MET A 437 -12.82 -17.64 -8.10
N ARG A 438 -12.81 -16.51 -8.82
CA ARG A 438 -11.60 -15.75 -9.15
C ARG A 438 -11.73 -14.32 -8.64
N SER A 439 -10.60 -13.70 -8.35
CA SER A 439 -10.54 -12.29 -7.97
C SER A 439 -10.44 -11.38 -9.21
N ILE A 440 -11.06 -10.22 -9.15
CA ILE A 440 -10.87 -9.12 -10.09
C ILE A 440 -10.20 -8.02 -9.29
N SER A 441 -8.96 -7.68 -9.63
CA SER A 441 -8.23 -6.64 -8.93
C SER A 441 -7.24 -5.95 -9.86
N ASP A 442 -7.32 -4.63 -9.97
CA ASP A 442 -6.31 -3.80 -10.60
C ASP A 442 -6.10 -2.54 -9.75
N HIS A 443 -4.84 -2.21 -9.48
CA HIS A 443 -4.46 -1.14 -8.57
C HIS A 443 -3.32 -0.33 -9.16
N SER A 444 -3.63 0.90 -9.57
CA SER A 444 -2.63 1.87 -9.98
C SER A 444 -2.35 2.86 -8.85
N LYS A 445 -1.06 3.21 -8.68
CA LYS A 445 -0.57 3.94 -7.51
C LYS A 445 0.21 5.18 -7.92
N LYS A 446 -0.06 6.31 -7.28
CA LYS A 446 0.76 7.53 -7.34
C LYS A 446 0.92 8.09 -5.92
N ALA A 447 2.17 8.31 -5.50
CA ALA A 447 2.47 8.96 -4.23
C ALA A 447 3.32 10.21 -4.42
N THR A 448 3.07 11.19 -3.56
CA THR A 448 4.02 12.24 -3.21
C THR A 448 4.20 12.18 -1.69
N ALA A 449 5.35 11.69 -1.23
CA ALA A 449 5.57 11.42 0.19
C ALA A 449 6.73 12.27 0.73
N SER A 450 6.51 12.93 1.87
CA SER A 450 7.53 13.61 2.68
C SER A 450 7.50 13.04 4.10
N ILE A 451 8.03 11.83 4.25
CA ILE A 451 7.87 11.03 5.48
C ILE A 451 8.90 11.43 6.53
N ARG A 452 8.45 11.71 7.76
CA ARG A 452 9.32 12.20 8.86
C ARG A 452 9.08 11.54 10.23
N ALA A 453 8.18 10.57 10.36
CA ALA A 453 8.04 9.73 11.57
C ALA A 453 7.30 8.41 11.29
N GLU A 454 7.27 7.47 12.26
CA GLU A 454 6.61 6.18 12.02
C GLU A 454 5.11 6.42 11.89
N THR A 455 4.59 6.25 10.69
CA THR A 455 3.19 6.53 10.42
C THR A 455 2.66 5.58 9.36
N GLY A 456 1.41 5.22 9.51
CA GLY A 456 0.64 4.49 8.54
C GLY A 456 -0.78 5.01 8.55
N ILE A 457 -1.35 5.10 7.37
CA ILE A 457 -2.77 5.37 7.18
C ILE A 457 -3.26 4.33 6.21
N THR A 458 -4.42 3.74 6.51
CA THR A 458 -5.16 2.96 5.53
C THR A 458 -6.62 3.39 5.55
N LEU A 459 -7.21 3.47 4.37
CA LEU A 459 -8.65 3.61 4.21
C LEU A 459 -9.20 2.23 3.85
N GLY A 460 -9.89 1.63 4.81
CA GLY A 460 -10.68 0.43 4.63
C GLY A 460 -11.99 0.78 3.97
N THR A 461 -12.20 0.31 2.74
CA THR A 461 -13.46 0.45 2.00
C THR A 461 -14.08 -0.93 1.86
N ASN A 462 -15.16 -1.19 2.60
CA ASN A 462 -15.96 -2.40 2.48
C ASN A 462 -17.17 -2.11 1.60
N LEU A 463 -17.33 -2.85 0.51
CA LEU A 463 -18.46 -2.76 -0.42
C LEU A 463 -19.21 -4.08 -0.39
N ALA A 464 -20.47 -4.04 0.02
CA ALA A 464 -21.36 -5.19 0.09
C ALA A 464 -22.55 -4.98 -0.85
N LEU A 465 -22.83 -6.00 -1.66
CA LEU A 465 -24.08 -6.11 -2.39
C LEU A 465 -25.09 -6.77 -1.46
N HIS A 466 -26.15 -6.04 -1.13
CA HIS A 466 -27.27 -6.55 -0.36
C HIS A 466 -28.44 -6.85 -1.30
N ALA A 467 -29.10 -7.98 -1.05
CA ALA A 467 -30.42 -8.27 -1.58
C ALA A 467 -31.32 -8.67 -0.41
N PHE A 468 -32.55 -8.16 -0.36
CA PHE A 468 -33.48 -8.43 0.74
C PHE A 468 -32.88 -8.13 2.12
N ASN A 469 -32.18 -7.00 2.20
CA ASN A 469 -31.41 -6.50 3.34
C ASN A 469 -30.28 -7.44 3.84
N GLN A 470 -30.00 -8.53 3.14
CA GLN A 470 -28.94 -9.48 3.48
C GLN A 470 -27.75 -9.33 2.54
N ASN A 471 -26.55 -9.43 3.10
CA ASN A 471 -25.31 -9.40 2.34
C ASN A 471 -25.18 -10.69 1.50
N ILE A 472 -25.18 -10.56 0.16
CA ILE A 472 -25.01 -11.70 -0.74
C ILE A 472 -23.55 -11.86 -1.19
N MET A 473 -22.84 -10.75 -1.39
CA MET A 473 -21.43 -10.70 -1.77
C MET A 473 -20.81 -9.43 -1.19
N ASP A 474 -19.56 -9.52 -0.76
CA ASP A 474 -18.82 -8.34 -0.36
C ASP A 474 -17.36 -8.38 -0.81
N ALA A 475 -16.77 -7.21 -0.89
CA ALA A 475 -15.38 -7.01 -1.18
C ALA A 475 -14.86 -5.82 -0.36
N GLU A 476 -13.77 -6.04 0.36
CA GLU A 476 -13.15 -5.06 1.23
C GLU A 476 -11.70 -4.84 0.81
N ILE A 477 -11.30 -3.59 0.69
CA ILE A 477 -9.92 -3.21 0.46
C ILE A 477 -9.43 -2.33 1.60
N ASP A 478 -8.32 -2.76 2.21
CA ASP A 478 -7.54 -1.96 3.14
C ASP A 478 -6.31 -1.46 2.39
N ALA A 479 -6.33 -0.21 1.92
CA ALA A 479 -5.24 0.37 1.12
C ALA A 479 -4.62 1.59 1.78
N GLY A 480 -3.29 1.73 1.63
CA GLY A 480 -2.54 2.87 2.14
C GLY A 480 -1.04 2.61 2.18
N ALA A 481 -0.35 3.20 3.14
CA ALA A 481 1.09 3.04 3.28
C ALA A 481 1.49 2.98 4.75
N LYS A 482 2.66 2.39 5.01
CA LYS A 482 3.29 2.35 6.32
C LYS A 482 4.75 2.70 6.21
N GLY A 483 5.22 3.53 7.13
CA GLY A 483 6.63 3.87 7.31
C GLY A 483 7.07 3.67 8.74
N TYR A 484 8.30 3.22 8.93
CA TYR A 484 8.95 3.07 10.24
C TYR A 484 10.43 3.47 10.13
N PHE A 485 11.02 3.81 11.27
CA PHE A 485 12.39 4.34 11.31
C PHE A 485 13.31 3.45 12.14
N HIS A 486 14.60 3.52 11.83
CA HIS A 486 15.64 2.99 12.67
C HIS A 486 16.67 4.10 12.93
N THR A 487 16.73 4.57 14.17
CA THR A 487 17.57 5.69 14.59
C THR A 487 18.85 5.20 15.24
N LYS A 488 19.98 5.70 14.76
CA LYS A 488 21.29 5.55 15.40
C LYS A 488 21.81 6.90 15.86
N THR A 489 22.18 6.97 17.13
CA THR A 489 22.80 8.15 17.71
C THR A 489 24.29 7.88 17.89
N TYR A 490 25.12 8.75 17.33
CA TYR A 490 26.56 8.70 17.42
C TYR A 490 27.02 9.70 18.46
N LEU A 491 27.68 9.21 19.51
CA LEU A 491 28.30 10.04 20.54
C LEU A 491 29.79 10.16 20.25
N TYR A 492 30.28 11.40 20.17
CA TYR A 492 31.70 11.67 20.00
C TYR A 492 32.38 11.75 21.36
N ASN A 493 33.43 10.96 21.54
CA ASN A 493 34.26 11.05 22.73
C ASN A 493 35.28 12.21 22.62
N GLU A 494 36.01 12.48 23.69
CA GLU A 494 37.04 13.55 23.72
C GLU A 494 38.17 13.35 22.69
N GLU A 495 38.33 12.14 22.15
CA GLU A 495 39.31 11.82 21.11
C GLU A 495 38.76 12.00 19.68
N GLY A 496 37.49 12.40 19.53
CA GLY A 496 36.82 12.56 18.25
C GLY A 496 36.29 11.26 17.64
N LYS A 497 36.35 10.14 18.37
CA LYS A 497 35.84 8.85 17.90
C LYS A 497 34.32 8.79 18.03
N ALA A 498 33.64 8.35 16.98
CA ALA A 498 32.19 8.19 16.97
C ALA A 498 31.79 6.80 17.50
N GLU A 499 30.98 6.75 18.56
CA GLU A 499 30.43 5.52 19.10
C GLU A 499 28.93 5.43 18.81
N PRO A 500 28.45 4.39 18.09
CA PRO A 500 27.04 4.25 17.73
C PRO A 500 26.23 3.66 18.89
N PHE A 501 25.04 4.20 19.11
CA PHE A 501 24.06 3.72 20.07
C PHE A 501 22.69 3.63 19.40
N ASP A 502 22.02 2.50 19.57
CA ASP A 502 20.62 2.36 19.19
C ASP A 502 19.75 3.05 20.25
N ILE A 503 18.77 3.83 19.78
CA ILE A 503 17.81 4.50 20.65
C ILE A 503 16.38 4.19 20.19
N ASP A 504 15.58 3.63 21.09
CA ASP A 504 14.16 3.32 20.87
C ASP A 504 13.27 4.51 21.24
N VAL A 505 13.54 5.65 20.60
CA VAL A 505 12.83 6.92 20.80
C VAL A 505 12.62 7.57 19.43
N GLN A 506 11.51 8.29 19.25
CA GLN A 506 11.16 8.93 17.97
C GLN A 506 12.32 9.80 17.42
N PRO A 507 12.67 9.67 16.12
CA PRO A 507 13.82 10.36 15.53
C PRO A 507 13.73 11.88 15.60
N ASP A 508 12.54 12.46 15.36
CA ASP A 508 12.31 13.91 15.37
C ASP A 508 12.63 14.53 16.73
N LEU A 509 12.29 13.82 17.80
CA LEU A 509 12.58 14.20 19.18
C LEU A 509 14.08 14.14 19.47
N VAL A 510 14.75 13.04 19.13
CA VAL A 510 16.20 12.88 19.38
C VAL A 510 17.01 13.92 18.61
N GLU A 511 16.64 14.19 17.35
CA GLU A 511 17.23 15.26 16.53
C GLU A 511 16.98 16.64 17.15
N GLU A 512 15.74 16.97 17.55
CA GLU A 512 15.42 18.27 18.15
C GLU A 512 16.18 18.48 19.46
N LEU A 513 16.22 17.48 20.35
CA LEU A 513 16.88 17.57 21.65
C LEU A 513 18.42 17.66 21.54
N SER A 514 19.02 17.05 20.53
CA SER A 514 20.47 17.12 20.27
C SER A 514 20.90 18.35 19.46
N GLU A 515 19.95 19.07 18.86
CA GLU A 515 20.24 20.22 18.00
C GLU A 515 21.08 21.28 18.74
N GLY A 516 22.27 21.54 18.22
CA GLY A 516 23.24 22.48 18.79
C GLY A 516 24.36 21.82 19.60
N ASN A 517 24.27 20.52 19.90
CA ASN A 517 25.35 19.75 20.49
C ASN A 517 26.24 19.20 19.37
N PRO A 518 27.48 19.70 19.19
CA PRO A 518 28.34 19.20 18.12
C PRO A 518 28.67 17.73 18.33
N ASP A 519 28.78 17.23 19.56
CA ASP A 519 29.29 15.89 19.90
C ASP A 519 28.23 14.79 19.85
N ILE A 520 27.02 15.11 19.38
CA ILE A 520 25.93 14.18 19.19
C ILE A 520 25.47 14.29 17.76
N LYS A 521 25.48 13.17 17.03
CA LYS A 521 24.96 13.13 15.66
C LYS A 521 23.90 12.05 15.55
N VAL A 522 22.76 12.39 15.00
CA VAL A 522 21.64 11.47 14.80
C VAL A 522 21.58 11.12 13.32
N CYS A 523 21.53 9.82 13.04
CA CYS A 523 21.31 9.31 11.70
C CYS A 523 20.12 8.36 11.72
N THR A 524 19.19 8.55 10.80
CA THR A 524 17.93 7.81 10.81
C THR A 524 17.69 7.14 9.46
N GLU A 525 17.45 5.83 9.47
CA GLU A 525 17.01 5.08 8.28
C GLU A 525 15.49 4.97 8.25
N LEU A 526 14.88 5.42 7.15
CA LEU A 526 13.45 5.28 6.86
C LEU A 526 13.19 4.06 5.97
N ASN A 527 12.27 3.21 6.42
CA ASN A 527 11.65 2.17 5.60
C ASN A 527 10.19 2.53 5.39
N ALA A 528 9.72 2.54 4.14
CA ALA A 528 8.30 2.75 3.85
C ALA A 528 7.85 1.86 2.69
N TYR A 529 6.61 1.40 2.76
CA TYR A 529 6.01 0.51 1.76
C TYR A 529 4.51 0.72 1.65
N TRP A 530 3.96 0.34 0.50
CA TRP A 530 2.53 0.31 0.25
C TRP A 530 1.90 -0.90 0.92
N LEU A 531 0.71 -0.70 1.47
CA LEU A 531 -0.14 -1.75 2.02
C LEU A 531 -1.43 -1.80 1.21
N CYS A 532 -1.81 -2.99 0.77
CA CYS A 532 -3.09 -3.22 0.13
C CYS A 532 -3.50 -4.65 0.39
N ASN A 533 -4.59 -4.84 1.11
CA ASN A 533 -5.14 -6.15 1.42
C ASN A 533 -6.57 -6.22 0.92
N LEU A 534 -6.86 -7.21 0.09
CA LEU A 534 -8.20 -7.46 -0.48
C LEU A 534 -8.83 -8.64 0.25
N LYS A 535 -9.99 -8.42 0.85
CA LYS A 535 -10.84 -9.48 1.41
C LYS A 535 -12.06 -9.60 0.51
N LEU A 536 -12.40 -10.82 0.12
CA LEU A 536 -13.58 -11.12 -0.69
C LEU A 536 -14.49 -12.04 0.10
N ASN A 537 -15.78 -11.73 0.11
CA ASN A 537 -16.86 -12.50 0.70
C ASN A 537 -16.61 -12.88 2.16
N SER A 538 -16.91 -11.96 3.07
CA SER A 538 -16.89 -12.20 4.51
C SER A 538 -17.80 -13.37 4.90
N SER A 539 -17.59 -13.92 6.09
CA SER A 539 -18.46 -14.99 6.64
C SER A 539 -19.94 -14.58 6.76
N ASN A 540 -20.23 -13.27 6.76
CA ASN A 540 -21.58 -12.74 6.84
C ASN A 540 -22.27 -12.69 5.46
N SER A 541 -21.49 -12.71 4.36
CA SER A 541 -22.04 -12.79 3.01
C SER A 541 -22.53 -14.19 2.68
N LEU A 542 -23.57 -14.29 1.85
CA LEU A 542 -24.06 -15.56 1.31
C LEU A 542 -22.94 -16.33 0.60
N ALA A 543 -22.19 -15.67 -0.29
CA ALA A 543 -21.04 -16.26 -0.97
C ALA A 543 -19.97 -16.78 0.02
N GLY A 544 -19.71 -16.06 1.11
CA GLY A 544 -18.76 -16.50 2.14
C GLY A 544 -19.23 -17.76 2.87
N ARG A 545 -20.53 -17.87 3.17
CA ARG A 545 -21.12 -19.10 3.74
C ARG A 545 -20.98 -20.31 2.81
N PHE A 546 -20.98 -20.09 1.51
CA PHE A 546 -20.69 -21.12 0.49
C PHE A 546 -19.19 -21.43 0.32
N GLY A 547 -18.30 -20.85 1.14
CA GLY A 547 -16.87 -21.13 1.12
C GLY A 547 -16.06 -20.26 0.17
N PHE A 548 -16.65 -19.19 -0.37
CA PHE A 548 -15.96 -18.26 -1.29
C PHE A 548 -15.18 -17.14 -0.60
N SER A 549 -14.95 -17.24 0.72
CA SER A 549 -14.13 -16.27 1.45
C SER A 549 -12.67 -16.32 1.01
N LYS A 550 -12.07 -15.16 0.72
CA LYS A 550 -10.64 -15.02 0.43
C LYS A 550 -10.05 -13.81 1.10
N ASN A 551 -8.77 -13.92 1.45
CA ASN A 551 -7.94 -12.83 1.94
C ASN A 551 -6.64 -12.81 1.13
N ILE A 552 -6.38 -11.73 0.43
CA ILE A 552 -5.34 -11.62 -0.58
C ILE A 552 -4.47 -10.39 -0.25
N PRO A 553 -3.25 -10.60 0.29
CA PRO A 553 -2.29 -9.52 0.46
C PRO A 553 -1.73 -9.12 -0.90
N ILE A 554 -2.23 -8.03 -1.47
CA ILE A 554 -1.80 -7.54 -2.78
C ILE A 554 -0.44 -6.84 -2.65
N LEU A 555 -0.33 -5.92 -1.69
CA LEU A 555 0.89 -5.14 -1.45
C LEU A 555 1.36 -5.26 -0.01
N SER A 556 2.67 -5.40 0.13
CA SER A 556 3.37 -5.54 1.38
C SER A 556 4.78 -4.97 1.27
N GLU A 557 5.52 -5.00 2.38
CA GLU A 557 6.92 -4.59 2.44
C GLU A 557 7.81 -5.33 1.43
N SER A 558 7.53 -6.62 1.17
CA SER A 558 8.39 -7.46 0.33
C SER A 558 8.28 -7.16 -1.17
N ASN A 559 7.14 -6.63 -1.62
CA ASN A 559 6.84 -6.47 -3.05
C ASN A 559 6.51 -5.02 -3.47
N ALA A 560 6.33 -4.11 -2.51
CA ALA A 560 5.89 -2.74 -2.81
C ALA A 560 6.59 -1.66 -1.94
N PRO A 561 7.93 -1.57 -1.95
CA PRO A 561 8.61 -0.46 -1.28
C PRO A 561 8.17 0.88 -1.87
N LEU A 562 7.98 1.87 -1.01
CA LEU A 562 7.53 3.21 -1.41
C LEU A 562 8.64 3.99 -2.14
N PHE A 563 9.89 3.67 -1.83
CA PHE A 563 11.07 4.24 -2.46
C PHE A 563 11.72 3.22 -3.41
N PRO A 564 11.87 3.54 -4.70
CA PRO A 564 12.43 2.60 -5.68
C PRO A 564 13.86 2.12 -5.39
N LYS A 565 14.64 2.91 -4.64
CA LYS A 565 16.01 2.59 -4.23
C LYS A 565 16.10 1.87 -2.87
N GLY A 566 14.96 1.54 -2.25
CA GLY A 566 14.92 0.94 -0.91
C GLY A 566 14.94 1.99 0.20
N LYS A 567 15.74 1.75 1.25
CA LYS A 567 15.75 2.62 2.44
C LYS A 567 16.25 4.02 2.11
N VAL A 568 15.77 5.03 2.85
CA VAL A 568 16.26 6.41 2.75
C VAL A 568 16.94 6.78 4.06
N THR A 569 18.17 7.27 4.00
CA THR A 569 18.91 7.74 5.18
C THR A 569 18.76 9.25 5.31
N TYR A 570 18.55 9.71 6.54
CA TYR A 570 18.46 11.13 6.90
C TYR A 570 19.49 11.50 7.96
N GLU A 571 20.06 12.69 7.80
CA GLU A 571 20.87 13.38 8.81
C GLU A 571 20.46 14.85 8.84
N ASN A 572 20.13 15.38 10.02
CA ASN A 572 19.74 16.78 10.20
C ASN A 572 18.68 17.24 9.17
N TRP A 573 17.62 16.47 8.99
CA TRP A 573 16.54 16.74 8.02
C TRP A 573 16.92 16.73 6.53
N MET A 574 18.12 16.26 6.18
CA MET A 574 18.57 16.12 4.80
C MET A 574 18.78 14.66 4.44
N SER A 575 18.27 14.24 3.28
CA SER A 575 18.52 12.90 2.76
C SER A 575 19.99 12.79 2.34
N VAL A 576 20.65 11.72 2.79
CA VAL A 576 22.04 11.40 2.49
C VAL A 576 22.13 9.97 1.94
N ASP A 577 23.19 9.67 1.17
CA ASP A 577 23.39 8.33 0.59
C ASP A 577 23.75 7.28 1.66
N HIS A 578 24.38 7.69 2.76
CA HIS A 578 24.73 6.87 3.92
C HIS A 578 25.00 7.79 5.13
N CYS A 579 24.97 7.24 6.35
CA CYS A 579 25.34 8.00 7.54
C CYS A 579 26.80 8.48 7.42
N SER A 580 27.02 9.80 7.42
CA SER A 580 28.32 10.44 7.35
C SER A 580 28.95 10.62 8.75
N CYS A 581 28.67 9.71 9.67
CA CYS A 581 29.18 9.70 11.05
C CYS A 581 30.58 9.06 11.09
N GLU A 582 31.57 9.75 10.52
CA GLU A 582 32.97 9.35 10.59
C GLU A 582 33.65 9.88 11.86
N ASP A 583 34.75 9.23 12.25
CA ASP A 583 35.64 9.74 13.30
C ASP A 583 36.16 11.13 12.90
N ARG A 584 36.11 12.09 13.82
CA ARG A 584 36.69 13.39 13.58
C ARG A 584 38.19 13.27 13.52
N GLU A 585 38.81 13.88 12.51
CA GLU A 585 40.25 14.07 12.53
C GLU A 585 40.60 14.74 13.85
N LYS A 586 41.45 14.05 14.63
CA LYS A 586 42.00 14.58 15.87
C LYS A 586 42.59 15.94 15.52
N VAL A 587 42.01 17.03 16.05
CA VAL A 587 42.73 18.31 16.05
C VAL A 587 44.09 17.96 16.63
N PRO A 588 45.20 18.11 15.88
CA PRO A 588 46.47 17.57 16.32
C PRO A 588 46.71 18.13 17.70
N ASN A 589 46.82 17.22 18.66
CA ASN A 589 47.08 17.55 20.04
C ASN A 589 48.37 18.36 20.00
N VAL A 590 48.27 19.69 20.12
CA VAL A 590 49.45 20.52 20.24
C VAL A 590 50.00 20.10 21.59
N GLU A 591 51.02 19.23 21.57
CA GLU A 591 51.72 18.81 22.78
C GLU A 591 51.95 20.07 23.61
N ALA A 592 51.33 20.12 24.80
CA ALA A 592 51.38 21.32 25.61
C ALA A 592 52.84 21.72 25.79
N ILE A 593 53.18 22.95 25.39
CA ILE A 593 54.54 23.48 25.41
C ILE A 593 55.07 23.36 26.84
N GLN A 594 56.09 22.54 27.04
CA GLN A 594 56.61 22.24 28.38
C GLN A 594 57.44 23.41 28.91
N VAL A 595 57.36 23.71 30.21
CA VAL A 595 58.25 24.69 30.85
C VAL A 595 59.67 24.10 30.90
N LYS A 596 60.62 24.74 30.22
CA LYS A 596 62.04 24.34 30.12
C LYS A 596 62.93 25.53 30.52
N LYS A 597 64.26 25.36 30.53
CA LYS A 597 65.20 26.48 30.80
C LYS A 597 65.49 27.36 29.58
N ARG A 598 65.13 26.90 28.38
CA ARG A 598 65.40 27.54 27.09
C ARG A 598 64.31 27.18 26.09
N ILE A 599 64.16 28.01 25.05
CA ILE A 599 63.29 27.72 23.90
C ILE A 599 63.77 26.40 23.27
N THR A 600 62.87 25.44 23.15
CA THR A 600 63.17 24.11 22.59
C THR A 600 62.27 23.86 21.39
N LEU A 601 62.88 23.47 20.28
CA LEU A 601 62.17 23.15 19.04
C LEU A 601 61.97 21.63 18.96
N LYS A 602 60.97 21.19 18.20
CA LYS A 602 60.86 19.79 17.80
C LYS A 602 62.02 19.41 16.89
N ASP A 603 62.22 20.23 15.85
CA ASP A 603 63.26 20.08 14.86
C ASP A 603 64.08 21.37 14.75
N TYR A 604 65.40 21.25 14.86
CA TYR A 604 66.33 22.37 14.72
C TYR A 604 66.78 22.59 13.26
N SER A 605 66.40 21.69 12.36
CA SER A 605 66.62 21.80 10.92
C SER A 605 65.38 21.33 10.17
N LEU A 606 64.87 22.14 9.26
CA LEU A 606 63.70 21.83 8.44
C LEU A 606 64.05 21.95 6.95
N ILE A 607 63.41 21.12 6.13
CA ILE A 607 63.51 21.19 4.66
C ILE A 607 62.18 21.72 4.13
N SER A 608 62.25 22.72 3.25
CA SER A 608 61.08 23.28 2.57
C SER A 608 61.30 23.37 1.07
N GLY A 609 60.24 23.28 0.28
CA GLY A 609 60.31 23.51 -1.15
C GLY A 609 60.29 24.99 -1.51
N VAL A 610 60.78 25.36 -2.69
CA VAL A 610 60.48 26.68 -3.27
C VAL A 610 58.95 26.81 -3.46
N GLY A 611 58.36 27.83 -2.85
CA GLY A 611 56.90 28.05 -2.76
C GLY A 611 56.18 27.18 -1.73
N GLY A 612 56.88 26.26 -1.05
CA GLY A 612 56.33 25.44 0.03
C GLY A 612 56.29 26.19 1.36
N SER A 613 55.32 25.83 2.21
CA SER A 613 55.21 26.32 3.59
C SER A 613 55.53 25.20 4.58
N THR A 614 56.28 25.51 5.62
CA THR A 614 56.62 24.58 6.72
C THR A 614 56.61 25.33 8.04
N ARG A 615 56.04 24.72 9.08
CA ARG A 615 55.87 25.39 10.39
C ARG A 615 56.92 24.93 11.40
N ILE A 616 57.54 25.88 12.09
CA ILE A 616 58.43 25.60 13.22
C ILE A 616 57.59 25.20 14.43
N GLN A 617 57.83 24.00 14.97
CA GLN A 617 57.10 23.48 16.14
C GLN A 617 57.92 23.68 17.43
N LEU A 618 57.32 24.33 18.42
CA LEU A 618 57.89 24.52 19.76
C LEU A 618 57.52 23.34 20.67
N THR A 619 58.50 22.80 21.40
CA THR A 619 58.27 21.73 22.40
C THR A 619 58.52 22.20 23.84
N GLY A 620 59.03 23.42 24.03
CA GLY A 620 59.11 24.01 25.37
C GLY A 620 59.63 25.44 25.40
N LEU A 621 59.22 26.19 26.43
CA LEU A 621 59.56 27.59 26.65
C LEU A 621 60.14 27.83 28.05
N PRO A 622 60.99 28.86 28.21
CA PRO A 622 61.44 29.32 29.52
C PRO A 622 60.27 29.67 30.45
N GLU A 623 60.43 29.43 31.74
CA GLU A 623 59.44 29.81 32.75
C GLU A 623 59.09 31.29 32.66
N GLY A 624 57.79 31.62 32.62
CA GLY A 624 57.30 32.99 32.53
C GLY A 624 57.19 33.57 31.11
N TYR A 625 57.43 32.79 30.06
CA TYR A 625 57.25 33.23 28.66
C TYR A 625 56.14 32.44 27.97
N THR A 626 55.36 33.13 27.13
CA THR A 626 54.37 32.50 26.24
C THR A 626 54.79 32.59 24.78
N VAL A 627 54.04 31.95 23.88
CA VAL A 627 54.35 31.97 22.43
C VAL A 627 54.26 33.39 21.86
N GLU A 628 53.38 34.22 22.43
CA GLU A 628 53.19 35.62 22.06
C GLU A 628 54.41 36.50 22.37
N ASP A 629 55.33 36.05 23.23
CA ASP A 629 56.56 36.74 23.59
C ASP A 629 57.72 36.46 22.63
N LEU A 630 57.52 35.62 21.62
CA LEU A 630 58.54 35.27 20.64
C LEU A 630 58.50 36.16 19.40
N ILE A 631 59.68 36.40 18.85
CA ILE A 631 59.89 37.08 17.57
C ILE A 631 60.69 36.13 16.68
N TYR A 632 60.17 35.90 15.47
CA TYR A 632 60.80 35.10 14.42
C TYR A 632 61.45 36.02 13.41
N ILE A 633 62.72 35.78 13.10
CA ILE A 633 63.51 36.63 12.20
C ILE A 633 64.25 35.72 11.23
N SER A 634 63.99 35.88 9.93
CA SER A 634 64.82 35.22 8.91
C SER A 634 66.14 35.98 8.73
N LYS A 635 67.27 35.26 8.78
CA LYS A 635 68.58 35.86 8.48
C LYS A 635 68.73 36.23 7.01
N ASN A 636 68.01 35.55 6.11
CA ASN A 636 68.03 35.82 4.68
C ASN A 636 66.63 35.59 4.08
N THR A 637 65.89 36.68 3.93
CA THR A 637 64.53 36.70 3.40
C THR A 637 64.45 36.38 1.91
N ASP A 638 65.57 36.41 1.18
CA ASP A 638 65.61 36.01 -0.23
C ASP A 638 65.57 34.48 -0.39
N ILE A 639 66.02 33.74 0.64
CA ILE A 639 66.01 32.28 0.69
C ILE A 639 64.72 31.76 1.32
N ALA A 640 64.37 32.25 2.50
CA ALA A 640 63.11 31.90 3.17
C ALA A 640 62.57 33.06 4.02
N GLU A 641 61.26 33.24 4.02
CA GLU A 641 60.56 34.23 4.85
C GLU A 641 59.83 33.53 5.99
N VAL A 642 59.69 34.18 7.15
CA VAL A 642 58.99 33.62 8.31
C VAL A 642 57.91 34.59 8.81
N SER A 643 56.73 34.07 9.13
CA SER A 643 55.63 34.84 9.72
C SER A 643 55.78 35.01 11.23
N SER A 644 54.99 35.92 11.81
CA SER A 644 54.91 36.08 13.28
C SER A 644 54.41 34.83 14.01
N ALA A 645 53.77 33.88 13.31
CA ALA A 645 53.28 32.62 13.85
C ALA A 645 54.27 31.44 13.67
N GLY A 646 55.47 31.70 13.13
CA GLY A 646 56.51 30.68 12.92
C GLY A 646 56.32 29.80 11.68
N GLU A 647 55.51 30.26 10.70
CA GLU A 647 55.41 29.62 9.39
C GLU A 647 56.49 30.14 8.46
N VAL A 648 57.24 29.22 7.84
CA VAL A 648 58.36 29.52 6.96
C VAL A 648 57.99 29.18 5.52
N ILE A 649 58.15 30.15 4.62
CA ILE A 649 57.93 29.99 3.17
C ILE A 649 59.27 30.05 2.46
N GLY A 650 59.61 28.97 1.74
CA GLY A 650 60.82 28.93 0.91
C GLY A 650 60.66 29.75 -0.36
N LYS A 651 61.58 30.69 -0.62
CA LYS A 651 61.55 31.56 -1.81
C LYS A 651 62.56 31.18 -2.87
N LYS A 652 63.75 30.76 -2.46
CA LYS A 652 64.85 30.39 -3.37
C LYS A 652 65.65 29.25 -2.79
N SER A 653 66.13 28.35 -3.63
CA SER A 653 66.97 27.25 -3.16
C SER A 653 68.26 27.77 -2.51
N GLY A 654 68.59 27.21 -1.35
CA GLY A 654 69.67 27.66 -0.48
C GLY A 654 69.37 27.36 0.99
N GLY A 655 70.34 27.61 1.88
CA GLY A 655 70.18 27.47 3.32
C GLY A 655 70.10 28.82 4.02
N THR A 656 69.21 28.98 5.00
CA THR A 656 69.12 30.18 5.86
C THR A 656 68.71 29.78 7.27
N ASP A 657 69.02 30.59 8.27
CA ASP A 657 68.53 30.37 9.63
C ASP A 657 67.36 31.28 9.95
N ILE A 658 66.36 30.72 10.64
CA ILE A 658 65.36 31.48 11.37
C ILE A 658 65.81 31.61 12.82
N VAL A 659 65.91 32.84 13.30
CA VAL A 659 66.18 33.18 14.71
C VAL A 659 64.85 33.32 15.42
N ILE A 660 64.63 32.52 16.47
CA ILE A 660 63.50 32.66 17.38
C ILE A 660 64.04 33.22 18.69
N GLN A 661 63.60 34.41 19.09
CA GLN A 661 64.05 35.07 20.31
C GLN A 661 62.88 35.64 21.10
N THR A 662 63.04 35.76 22.42
CA THR A 662 62.07 36.48 23.25
C THR A 662 62.14 37.98 22.98
N LYS A 663 61.03 38.72 23.17
CA LYS A 663 60.97 40.20 23.01
C LYS A 663 62.02 40.93 23.85
N ASP A 664 62.30 40.42 25.05
CA ASP A 664 63.34 40.95 25.95
C ASP A 664 64.76 40.49 25.61
N LYS A 665 64.93 39.67 24.56
CA LYS A 665 66.18 39.13 24.03
C LYS A 665 66.99 38.26 24.99
N LYS A 666 66.40 37.79 26.10
CA LYS A 666 67.09 36.92 27.07
C LYS A 666 67.27 35.48 26.60
N HIS A 667 66.33 34.98 25.78
CA HIS A 667 66.39 33.63 25.25
C HIS A 667 66.34 33.66 23.73
N LEU A 668 67.17 32.82 23.11
CA LEU A 668 67.32 32.76 21.66
C LEU A 668 67.63 31.32 21.22
N VAL A 669 67.07 30.92 20.09
CA VAL A 669 67.33 29.65 19.42
C VAL A 669 67.32 29.83 17.90
N HIS A 670 68.07 28.98 17.19
CA HIS A 670 68.13 28.98 15.73
C HIS A 670 67.47 27.71 15.17
N CYS A 671 66.69 27.87 14.11
CA CYS A 671 66.20 26.79 13.27
C CYS A 671 66.81 26.95 11.88
N HIS A 672 67.55 25.95 11.41
CA HIS A 672 68.12 25.95 10.07
C HIS A 672 67.07 25.53 9.04
N ILE A 673 66.94 26.27 7.95
CA ILE A 673 65.99 26.00 6.87
C ILE A 673 66.78 25.73 5.59
N LEU A 674 66.63 24.53 5.05
CA LEU A 674 67.15 24.17 3.73
C LEU A 674 66.02 24.23 2.72
N VAL A 675 66.11 25.16 1.77
CA VAL A 675 65.14 25.29 0.67
C VAL A 675 65.66 24.55 -0.55
N VAL A 676 64.88 23.59 -1.05
CA VAL A 676 65.22 22.77 -2.22
C VAL A 676 64.27 23.05 -3.38
N GLU A 677 64.76 22.96 -4.61
CA GLU A 677 63.90 22.90 -5.79
C GLU A 677 63.17 21.57 -5.81
N ILE A 678 61.85 21.60 -5.66
CA ILE A 678 61.02 20.40 -5.81
C ILE A 678 60.76 20.24 -7.31
N ASN A 679 61.54 19.39 -7.97
CA ASN A 679 61.18 18.89 -9.29
C ASN A 679 59.92 18.03 -9.16
N ARG A 680 58.75 18.62 -9.43
CA ARG A 680 57.50 17.86 -9.60
C ARG A 680 57.67 16.94 -10.82
N LYS A 681 57.78 15.63 -10.57
CA LYS A 681 57.37 14.60 -11.53
C LYS A 681 55.89 14.28 -11.30
#